data_AF-A0A423S8F6-F1
#
_entry.id   AF-A0A423S8F6-F1
#
_cell.length_a   1.000
_cell.length_b   1.000
_cell.length_c   1.000
_cell.angle_alpha   90.00
_cell.angle_beta   90.00
_cell.angle_gamma   90.00
#
_symmetry.space_group_name_H-M   'P 1'
#
loop_
_entity.id
_entity.type
_entity.pdbx_description
1 polymer ?
#
loop_
_entity_poly.entity_id
_entity_poly.type
_entity_poly.pdbx_seq_one_letter_code
_entity_poly.pdbx_strand_id
1 'polypeptide(L)'
;MTNLQDLGLAYRKAKVDLYYSSNASLDAIASYEESLHPNLSALQDKINGEDEAWVTSPEFIGTWTLATKSVEMDCWAKYKKENSNGLIFSSPNDEWEHALKALAEKELPEKPKAEFRIMARCSLDFHVLSTLWMLEVGQLFDARLSECAYGNRLRRTQNGKDINKLSLGSFQPYLKPFRDWRDKGIAAMRAALDADKKIVALTADVSSFYHELNPGFMLHPDFINDVLKLELTEFQVKLHRLFIRALQAWAAATPLKKGLPVGLPASAIVANMALVELDRCIEQQVAPIYYGRYVDDILLVMENGANFASTALLWEWLFGRSRETLGWVDQGKMQIGYKPTYLSEGEGKSQVHFANGKNKVFILVGETGKTLVDAIAHQIHERASEWRAMPRLPRSATHVGTDLLAATQSDGEAADNLRKADALTMRRAGFAIKLRDFEAYERDLLPEAWAAHRRAFFRAFTQHVLVLPQFFDLAVYLPRVIRLATACEDFADLRRIIEALQRLCHQVQEQCDIVVKAWPEGEDRPNAAQMLGRWKGQLFTSIRESITAAFPPRLSKAGKQAWQTYMANCHPAIDLNVFLAWPLSIKGFQTQQARLFSLDLAHMPFRFIGLPKEMVAQRGIPAKKSVVGCDSAADLLPDSVLKGTRTLAQWIGFKDLPQGLPFATRPFNLPELFILNRQAYSEVTQDDMQAVVLSVRGFELGDKAPLFDKNDILQIPDGVTPRKYGIAVSSWQTNLDSWTASVMRMPDPDGERYVRLCRLLDGVIAQPRDSRYLILPELALPAHWFIRIARKLQGRGISLITGIEYLHASKSRVRNQVWAALSHDGLGFPSLMIYRQDKQRPALREEQELQRLAGLEMKPDKAWKTPPIIQHGDLRFTMLICSELTNIRYRADLRGKVDALFVPEWNPDTETFNALVESAALDIHAYIIQCNDRQYGDSRIRAPYKDSWKRDVLRVKGGVTDYCVIGEIDVQTLRQFQSSHRSPGTPFKPVPDGFNDAMDYQRKVLPTVDSV
;
A
#
# COMPACT_ATOMS: atom_id res chain seq x y z
N MET A 1 -18.59 -9.12 31.08
CA MET A 1 -19.64 -8.45 30.30
C MET A 1 -18.99 -7.45 29.36
N THR A 2 -19.48 -7.32 28.13
CA THR A 2 -18.97 -6.39 27.12
C THR A 2 -19.50 -4.99 27.38
N ASN A 3 -18.65 -3.97 27.30
CA ASN A 3 -19.09 -2.56 27.34
C ASN A 3 -19.21 -1.96 25.93
N LEU A 4 -19.81 -0.77 25.83
CA LEU A 4 -20.04 -0.12 24.53
C LEU A 4 -18.74 0.37 23.86
N GLN A 5 -17.72 0.73 24.65
CA GLN A 5 -16.41 1.12 24.13
C GLN A 5 -15.68 -0.06 23.48
N ASP A 6 -15.81 -1.28 24.01
CA ASP A 6 -15.27 -2.50 23.40
C ASP A 6 -15.86 -2.70 22.00
N LEU A 7 -17.17 -2.50 21.86
CA LEU A 7 -17.87 -2.59 20.58
C LEU A 7 -17.51 -1.45 19.63
N GLY A 8 -17.32 -0.23 20.12
CA GLY A 8 -16.86 0.90 19.31
C GLY A 8 -15.45 0.68 18.74
N LEU A 9 -14.53 0.12 19.54
CA LEU A 9 -13.20 -0.30 19.08
C LEU A 9 -13.28 -1.47 18.09
N ALA A 10 -14.15 -2.45 18.35
CA ALA A 10 -14.38 -3.56 17.44
C ALA A 10 -14.93 -3.07 16.09
N TYR A 11 -15.92 -2.17 16.08
CA TYR A 11 -16.46 -1.57 14.87
C TYR A 11 -15.38 -0.78 14.10
N ARG A 12 -14.58 0.01 14.81
CA ARG A 12 -13.49 0.79 14.21
C ARG A 12 -12.52 -0.09 13.40
N LYS A 13 -12.17 -1.26 13.91
CA LYS A 13 -11.36 -2.26 13.18
C LYS A 13 -12.16 -2.97 12.08
N ALA A 14 -13.39 -3.39 12.37
CA ALA A 14 -14.26 -4.08 11.43
C ALA A 14 -14.48 -3.25 10.16
N LYS A 15 -14.73 -1.94 10.30
CA LYS A 15 -14.90 -1.00 9.19
C LYS A 15 -13.67 -0.97 8.27
N VAL A 16 -12.48 -0.95 8.84
CA VAL A 16 -11.21 -0.95 8.08
C VAL A 16 -11.05 -2.26 7.33
N ASP A 17 -11.20 -3.39 8.02
CA ASP A 17 -11.02 -4.72 7.42
C ASP A 17 -12.05 -4.95 6.30
N LEU A 18 -13.29 -4.50 6.50
CA LEU A 18 -14.36 -4.49 5.51
C LEU A 18 -14.03 -3.62 4.31
N TYR A 19 -13.60 -2.38 4.52
CA TYR A 19 -13.30 -1.43 3.46
C TYR A 19 -12.24 -1.96 2.48
N TYR A 20 -11.25 -2.69 2.99
CA TYR A 20 -10.18 -3.31 2.20
C TYR A 20 -10.51 -4.73 1.69
N SER A 21 -11.69 -5.26 2.02
CA SER A 21 -12.16 -6.54 1.49
C SER A 21 -12.56 -6.44 0.02
N SER A 22 -12.57 -7.58 -0.70
CA SER A 22 -12.88 -7.60 -2.13
C SER A 22 -14.33 -7.28 -2.49
N ASN A 23 -15.27 -7.43 -1.54
CA ASN A 23 -16.72 -7.31 -1.77
C ASN A 23 -17.40 -6.35 -0.78
N ALA A 24 -16.68 -5.32 -0.31
CA ALA A 24 -17.22 -4.32 0.60
C ALA A 24 -18.48 -3.66 0.02
N SER A 25 -19.55 -3.54 0.80
CA SER A 25 -20.68 -2.68 0.47
C SER A 25 -20.52 -1.34 1.18
N LEU A 26 -20.23 -0.30 0.41
CA LEU A 26 -20.04 1.05 0.95
C LEU A 26 -21.32 1.58 1.57
N ASP A 27 -22.47 1.30 0.96
CA ASP A 27 -23.76 1.78 1.47
C ASP A 27 -24.17 1.08 2.76
N ALA A 28 -23.90 -0.23 2.89
CA ALA A 28 -24.19 -0.96 4.12
C ALA A 28 -23.35 -0.47 5.30
N ILE A 29 -22.06 -0.19 5.07
CA ILE A 29 -21.19 0.40 6.09
C ILE A 29 -21.71 1.80 6.47
N ALA A 30 -22.04 2.63 5.47
CA ALA A 30 -22.50 3.99 5.70
C ALA A 30 -23.79 4.04 6.52
N SER A 31 -24.80 3.24 6.14
CA SER A 31 -26.08 3.19 6.85
C SER A 31 -25.94 2.68 8.28
N TYR A 32 -25.05 1.71 8.51
CA TYR A 32 -24.78 1.21 9.86
C TYR A 32 -24.10 2.26 10.73
N GLU A 33 -23.14 3.02 10.18
CA GLU A 33 -22.38 4.03 10.92
C GLU A 33 -23.22 5.26 11.28
N GLU A 34 -24.17 5.65 10.43
CA GLU A 34 -25.10 6.76 10.72
C GLU A 34 -25.98 6.48 11.94
N SER A 35 -26.23 5.21 12.25
CA SER A 35 -26.95 4.75 13.44
C SER A 35 -26.04 3.93 14.36
N LEU A 36 -24.74 4.26 14.43
CA LEU A 36 -23.75 3.41 15.09
C LEU A 36 -24.07 3.16 16.57
N HIS A 37 -24.37 4.20 17.34
CA HIS A 37 -24.67 4.05 18.77
C HIS A 37 -25.84 3.09 19.03
N PRO A 38 -27.07 3.33 18.49
CA PRO A 38 -28.18 2.42 18.75
C PRO A 38 -27.93 0.99 18.22
N ASN A 39 -27.25 0.83 17.07
CA ASN A 39 -26.88 -0.49 16.57
C ASN A 39 -25.95 -1.23 17.55
N LEU A 40 -24.91 -0.56 18.05
CA LEU A 40 -23.98 -1.15 19.01
C LEU A 40 -24.62 -1.41 20.38
N SER A 41 -25.51 -0.54 20.86
CA SER A 41 -26.26 -0.78 22.10
C SER A 41 -27.16 -2.02 21.98
N ALA A 42 -27.90 -2.15 20.88
CA ALA A 42 -28.74 -3.33 20.65
C ALA A 42 -27.92 -4.62 20.54
N LEU A 43 -26.73 -4.56 19.92
CA LEU A 43 -25.81 -5.70 19.86
C LEU A 43 -25.21 -6.01 21.24
N GLN A 44 -24.89 -5.00 22.04
CA GLN A 44 -24.39 -5.15 23.41
C GLN A 44 -25.39 -5.90 24.28
N ASP A 45 -26.67 -5.50 24.23
CA ASP A 45 -27.74 -6.12 25.00
C ASP A 45 -27.89 -7.60 24.63
N LYS A 46 -27.80 -7.93 23.34
CA LYS A 46 -27.82 -9.31 22.84
C LYS A 46 -26.62 -10.14 23.31
N ILE A 47 -25.40 -9.58 23.27
CA ILE A 47 -24.18 -10.29 23.70
C ILE A 47 -24.20 -10.55 25.21
N ASN A 48 -24.64 -9.56 26.00
CA ASN A 48 -24.67 -9.67 27.45
C ASN A 48 -25.86 -10.50 27.94
N GLY A 49 -27.00 -10.50 27.23
CA GLY A 49 -28.20 -11.24 27.59
C GLY A 49 -28.06 -12.77 27.48
N GLU A 50 -28.93 -13.51 28.18
CA GLU A 50 -28.87 -14.97 28.27
C GLU A 50 -29.29 -15.70 26.99
N ASP A 51 -30.10 -15.06 26.13
CA ASP A 51 -30.50 -15.65 24.86
C ASP A 51 -29.33 -15.69 23.88
N GLU A 52 -28.98 -16.88 23.40
CA GLU A 52 -27.96 -17.10 22.38
C GLU A 52 -28.57 -17.41 20.99
N ALA A 53 -29.89 -17.62 20.87
CA ALA A 53 -30.49 -18.10 19.62
C ALA A 53 -30.38 -17.07 18.47
N TRP A 54 -30.33 -15.78 18.80
CA TRP A 54 -30.21 -14.68 17.84
C TRP A 54 -28.98 -14.78 16.94
N VAL A 55 -27.88 -15.43 17.36
CA VAL A 55 -26.68 -15.56 16.50
C VAL A 55 -26.88 -16.48 15.30
N THR A 56 -27.96 -17.28 15.29
CA THR A 56 -28.31 -18.14 14.16
C THR A 56 -29.38 -17.54 13.26
N SER A 57 -29.89 -16.36 13.60
CA SER A 57 -30.95 -15.72 12.81
C SER A 57 -30.41 -15.25 11.44
N PRO A 58 -31.21 -15.34 10.36
CA PRO A 58 -30.83 -14.85 9.04
C PRO A 58 -30.43 -13.37 9.01
N GLU A 59 -31.08 -12.54 9.84
CA GLU A 59 -30.80 -11.11 9.96
C GLU A 59 -29.38 -10.87 10.51
N PHE A 60 -28.94 -11.68 11.47
CA PHE A 60 -27.62 -11.56 12.07
C PHE A 60 -26.53 -12.17 11.19
N ILE A 61 -26.66 -13.43 10.76
CA ILE A 61 -25.60 -14.09 9.97
C ILE A 61 -25.42 -13.43 8.58
N GLY A 62 -26.45 -12.76 8.10
CA GLY A 62 -26.50 -12.15 6.79
C GLY A 62 -26.68 -13.18 5.68
N THR A 63 -26.06 -12.94 4.53
CA THR A 63 -26.26 -13.75 3.33
C THR A 63 -24.93 -14.10 2.66
N TRP A 64 -25.00 -14.58 1.42
CA TRP A 64 -23.86 -14.93 0.58
C TRP A 64 -24.07 -14.43 -0.85
N THR A 65 -22.96 -14.30 -1.58
CA THR A 65 -22.91 -13.91 -2.99
C THR A 65 -21.86 -14.74 -3.74
N LEU A 66 -21.67 -14.46 -5.03
CA LEU A 66 -20.72 -15.15 -5.88
C LEU A 66 -19.65 -14.19 -6.41
N ALA A 67 -18.40 -14.65 -6.42
CA ALA A 67 -17.30 -14.02 -7.14
C ALA A 67 -16.85 -14.92 -8.30
N THR A 68 -16.38 -14.29 -9.38
CA THR A 68 -15.81 -15.01 -10.53
C THR A 68 -14.54 -15.73 -10.13
N LYS A 69 -14.36 -16.98 -10.59
CA LYS A 69 -13.12 -17.74 -10.40
C LYS A 69 -12.33 -17.86 -11.69
N SER A 70 -12.93 -18.51 -12.68
CA SER A 70 -12.34 -18.82 -13.98
C SER A 70 -13.45 -19.26 -14.95
N VAL A 71 -13.15 -19.20 -16.24
CA VAL A 71 -13.93 -19.89 -17.26
C VAL A 71 -13.08 -21.03 -17.80
N GLU A 72 -13.52 -22.27 -17.57
CA GLU A 72 -12.82 -23.45 -18.05
C GLU A 72 -13.09 -23.65 -19.53
N MET A 73 -12.01 -23.62 -20.31
CA MET A 73 -12.03 -23.76 -21.77
C MET A 73 -11.46 -25.13 -22.21
N ASP A 74 -11.50 -26.15 -21.35
CA ASP A 74 -10.92 -27.47 -21.63
C ASP A 74 -11.53 -28.13 -22.88
N CYS A 75 -12.83 -27.96 -23.08
CA CYS A 75 -13.54 -28.43 -24.27
C CYS A 75 -12.96 -27.81 -25.56
N TRP A 76 -12.65 -26.51 -25.52
CA TRP A 76 -12.00 -25.78 -26.61
C TRP A 76 -10.53 -26.17 -26.77
N ALA A 77 -9.78 -26.31 -25.67
CA ALA A 77 -8.37 -26.72 -25.71
C ALA A 77 -8.19 -28.11 -26.33
N LYS A 78 -9.08 -29.06 -26.00
CA LYS A 78 -9.12 -30.39 -26.62
C LYS A 78 -9.44 -30.29 -28.12
N TYR A 79 -10.50 -29.56 -28.47
CA TYR A 79 -10.87 -29.34 -29.87
C TYR A 79 -9.72 -28.73 -30.68
N LYS A 80 -9.06 -27.69 -30.16
CA LYS A 80 -7.93 -27.01 -30.81
C LYS A 80 -6.74 -27.95 -30.98
N LYS A 81 -6.48 -28.87 -30.04
CA LYS A 81 -5.40 -29.86 -30.16
C LYS A 81 -5.69 -30.91 -31.25
N GLU A 82 -6.95 -31.27 -31.42
CA GLU A 82 -7.39 -32.28 -32.39
C GLU A 82 -7.57 -31.71 -33.81
N ASN A 83 -7.93 -30.42 -33.93
CA ASN A 83 -8.33 -29.78 -35.19
C ASN A 83 -7.48 -28.55 -35.56
N SER A 84 -6.29 -28.37 -34.96
CA SER A 84 -5.48 -27.17 -35.18
C SER A 84 -5.04 -27.01 -36.63
N ASN A 85 -5.32 -25.85 -37.20
CA ASN A 85 -4.81 -25.38 -38.50
C ASN A 85 -3.87 -24.17 -38.35
N GLY A 86 -3.40 -23.87 -37.13
CA GLY A 86 -2.56 -22.70 -36.85
C GLY A 86 -3.28 -21.35 -36.79
N LEU A 87 -4.62 -21.33 -36.74
CA LEU A 87 -5.40 -20.09 -36.65
C LEU A 87 -5.16 -19.36 -35.31
N ILE A 88 -4.82 -18.07 -35.39
CA ILE A 88 -4.61 -17.18 -34.25
C ILE A 88 -5.50 -15.95 -34.44
N PHE A 89 -6.28 -15.62 -33.41
CA PHE A 89 -7.16 -14.45 -33.40
C PHE A 89 -6.50 -13.31 -32.62
N SER A 90 -6.56 -12.10 -33.16
CA SER A 90 -6.17 -10.88 -32.43
C SER A 90 -7.26 -10.37 -31.50
N SER A 91 -8.52 -10.68 -31.81
CA SER A 91 -9.70 -10.31 -31.01
C SER A 91 -10.10 -11.48 -30.11
N PRO A 92 -10.06 -11.33 -28.77
CA PRO A 92 -10.53 -12.38 -27.86
C PRO A 92 -12.02 -12.68 -28.03
N ASN A 93 -12.81 -11.68 -28.43
CA ASN A 93 -14.24 -11.88 -28.69
C ASN A 93 -14.47 -12.76 -29.93
N ASP A 94 -13.70 -12.56 -31.00
CA ASP A 94 -13.82 -13.35 -32.22
C ASP A 94 -13.35 -14.79 -31.98
N GLU A 95 -12.28 -14.97 -31.17
CA GLU A 95 -11.84 -16.30 -30.72
C GLU A 95 -12.94 -17.00 -29.91
N TRP A 96 -13.60 -16.28 -29.01
CA TRP A 96 -14.69 -16.81 -28.21
C TRP A 96 -15.89 -17.24 -29.07
N GLU A 97 -16.34 -16.39 -29.99
CA GLU A 97 -17.44 -16.70 -30.91
C GLU A 97 -17.11 -17.90 -31.81
N HIS A 98 -15.88 -17.96 -32.33
CA HIS A 98 -15.41 -19.10 -33.10
C HIS A 98 -15.38 -20.38 -32.27
N ALA A 99 -14.87 -20.32 -31.04
CA ALA A 99 -14.83 -21.46 -30.13
C ALA A 99 -16.23 -22.00 -29.85
N LEU A 100 -17.22 -21.13 -29.59
CA LEU A 100 -18.59 -21.55 -29.36
C LEU A 100 -19.22 -22.20 -30.58
N LYS A 101 -19.02 -21.64 -31.77
CA LYS A 101 -19.55 -22.22 -33.01
C LYS A 101 -18.97 -23.62 -33.23
N ALA A 102 -17.66 -23.77 -33.09
CA ALA A 102 -16.98 -25.05 -33.24
C ALA A 102 -17.43 -26.10 -32.21
N LEU A 103 -17.68 -25.69 -30.96
CA LEU A 103 -18.17 -26.59 -29.91
C LEU A 103 -19.65 -26.96 -30.08
N ALA A 104 -20.45 -26.09 -30.67
CA ALA A 104 -21.87 -26.36 -30.97
C ALA A 104 -22.05 -27.32 -32.16
N GLU A 105 -21.10 -27.38 -33.09
CA GLU A 105 -21.12 -28.26 -34.26
C GLU A 105 -20.69 -29.71 -33.95
N LYS A 106 -20.25 -30.00 -32.72
CA LYS A 106 -19.95 -31.38 -32.28
C LYS A 106 -21.21 -32.24 -32.18
N GLU A 107 -21.06 -33.56 -32.33
CA GLU A 107 -22.15 -34.53 -32.12
C GLU A 107 -22.80 -34.40 -30.74
N LEU A 108 -22.00 -34.12 -29.71
CA LEU A 108 -22.46 -33.67 -28.40
C LEU A 108 -22.02 -32.21 -28.18
N PRO A 109 -22.96 -31.25 -28.26
CA PRO A 109 -22.66 -29.86 -27.98
C PRO A 109 -22.11 -29.68 -26.56
N GLU A 110 -20.93 -29.08 -26.46
CA GLU A 110 -20.29 -28.73 -25.18
C GLU A 110 -20.33 -27.22 -24.96
N LYS A 111 -20.50 -26.79 -23.71
CA LYS A 111 -20.37 -25.39 -23.32
C LYS A 111 -19.14 -25.19 -22.44
N PRO A 112 -18.44 -24.04 -22.55
CA PRO A 112 -17.48 -23.61 -21.55
C PRO A 112 -18.11 -23.55 -20.15
N LYS A 113 -17.33 -23.83 -19.10
CA LYS A 113 -17.83 -23.79 -17.72
C LYS A 113 -17.43 -22.48 -17.05
N ALA A 114 -18.41 -21.67 -16.67
CA ALA A 114 -18.21 -20.47 -15.86
C ALA A 114 -18.21 -20.86 -14.38
N GLU A 115 -17.04 -20.83 -13.75
CA GLU A 115 -16.86 -21.25 -12.37
C GLU A 115 -16.88 -20.05 -11.40
N PHE A 116 -17.64 -20.18 -10.32
CA PHE A 116 -17.83 -19.16 -9.28
C PHE A 116 -17.38 -19.66 -7.90
N ARG A 117 -17.06 -18.72 -7.01
CA ARG A 117 -16.80 -18.99 -5.58
C ARG A 117 -17.88 -18.35 -4.72
N ILE A 118 -18.34 -19.07 -3.71
CA ILE A 118 -19.21 -18.49 -2.67
C ILE A 118 -18.38 -17.54 -1.81
N MET A 119 -18.93 -16.34 -1.61
CA MET A 119 -18.37 -15.27 -0.80
C MET A 119 -19.40 -14.84 0.25
N ALA A 120 -18.92 -14.42 1.42
CA ALA A 120 -19.77 -13.94 2.49
C ALA A 120 -20.33 -12.54 2.20
N ARG A 121 -21.58 -12.33 2.62
CA ARG A 121 -22.24 -11.01 2.71
C ARG A 121 -22.93 -10.93 4.08
N CYS A 122 -22.10 -10.97 5.13
CA CYS A 122 -22.54 -10.94 6.52
C CYS A 122 -23.15 -9.59 6.90
N SER A 123 -23.96 -9.57 7.98
CA SER A 123 -24.42 -8.31 8.57
C SER A 123 -23.25 -7.55 9.21
N LEU A 124 -23.42 -6.24 9.40
CA LEU A 124 -22.42 -5.42 10.08
C LEU A 124 -22.28 -5.81 11.55
N ASP A 125 -23.37 -6.19 12.22
CA ASP A 125 -23.32 -6.73 13.59
C ASP A 125 -22.46 -7.99 13.65
N PHE A 126 -22.53 -8.87 12.66
CA PHE A 126 -21.69 -10.06 12.62
C PHE A 126 -20.21 -9.70 12.41
N HIS A 127 -19.89 -8.69 11.59
CA HIS A 127 -18.53 -8.17 11.47
C HIS A 127 -18.01 -7.57 12.79
N VAL A 128 -18.85 -6.85 13.54
CA VAL A 128 -18.51 -6.30 14.85
C VAL A 128 -18.28 -7.44 15.86
N LEU A 129 -19.18 -8.43 15.94
CA LEU A 129 -19.03 -9.60 16.81
C LEU A 129 -17.75 -10.38 16.47
N SER A 130 -17.48 -10.61 15.18
CA SER A 130 -16.24 -11.27 14.71
C SER A 130 -15.01 -10.53 15.22
N THR A 131 -15.04 -9.20 15.18
CA THR A 131 -13.89 -8.39 15.58
C THR A 131 -13.74 -8.35 17.09
N LEU A 132 -14.84 -8.24 17.84
CA LEU A 132 -14.82 -8.39 19.30
C LEU A 132 -14.27 -9.76 19.70
N TRP A 133 -14.73 -10.82 19.05
CA TRP A 133 -14.21 -12.17 19.26
C TRP A 133 -12.71 -12.25 18.98
N MET A 134 -12.20 -11.64 17.91
CA MET A 134 -10.75 -11.61 17.64
C MET A 134 -9.97 -10.90 18.76
N LEU A 135 -10.49 -9.79 19.29
CA LEU A 135 -9.83 -9.00 20.33
C LEU A 135 -9.83 -9.68 21.71
N GLU A 136 -10.87 -10.46 22.03
CA GLU A 136 -11.06 -11.04 23.37
C GLU A 136 -10.72 -12.54 23.44
N VAL A 137 -10.94 -13.28 22.34
CA VAL A 137 -10.77 -14.75 22.27
C VAL A 137 -9.77 -15.15 21.19
N GLY A 138 -9.97 -14.71 19.95
CA GLY A 138 -9.15 -15.11 18.80
C GLY A 138 -7.67 -14.79 18.97
N GLN A 139 -7.31 -13.74 19.71
CA GLN A 139 -5.92 -13.44 20.05
C GLN A 139 -5.23 -14.51 20.91
N LEU A 140 -5.99 -15.25 21.73
CA LEU A 140 -5.47 -16.34 22.56
C LEU A 140 -5.17 -17.56 21.69
N PHE A 141 -6.03 -17.83 20.70
CA PHE A 141 -5.81 -18.84 19.68
C PHE A 141 -4.61 -18.49 18.78
N ASP A 142 -4.55 -17.27 18.25
CA ASP A 142 -3.43 -16.78 17.43
C ASP A 142 -2.08 -16.81 18.19
N ALA A 143 -2.08 -16.60 19.51
CA ALA A 143 -0.88 -16.69 20.34
C ALA A 143 -0.31 -18.13 20.45
N ARG A 144 -1.11 -19.16 20.13
CA ARG A 144 -0.66 -20.57 20.14
C ARG A 144 0.01 -21.00 18.83
N LEU A 145 0.01 -20.15 17.81
CA LEU A 145 0.77 -20.36 16.58
C LEU A 145 2.24 -20.00 16.78
N SER A 146 3.14 -20.85 16.30
CA SER A 146 4.57 -20.54 16.24
C SER A 146 4.88 -19.50 15.15
N GLU A 147 6.13 -19.08 15.09
CA GLU A 147 6.64 -18.13 14.09
C GLU A 147 6.68 -18.70 12.66
N CYS A 148 6.44 -20.01 12.48
CA CYS A 148 6.31 -20.61 11.16
C CYS A 148 5.03 -20.17 10.44
N ALA A 149 4.00 -19.70 11.15
CA ALA A 149 2.77 -19.17 10.58
C ALA A 149 2.88 -17.66 10.34
N TYR A 150 3.07 -17.27 9.07
CA TYR A 150 3.25 -15.86 8.65
C TYR A 150 1.94 -15.19 8.26
N GLY A 151 1.02 -15.94 7.64
CA GLY A 151 -0.22 -15.41 7.09
C GLY A 151 -1.29 -15.13 8.16
N ASN A 152 -2.08 -14.07 7.96
CA ASN A 152 -3.24 -13.74 8.80
C ASN A 152 -2.96 -13.69 10.32
N ARG A 153 -1.78 -13.18 10.71
CA ARG A 153 -1.43 -12.93 12.12
C ARG A 153 -2.00 -11.61 12.60
N LEU A 154 -2.51 -11.60 13.83
CA LEU A 154 -3.09 -10.41 14.44
C LEU A 154 -2.01 -9.36 14.77
N ARG A 155 -2.39 -8.07 14.75
CA ARG A 155 -1.47 -6.98 15.10
C ARG A 155 -1.28 -6.85 16.61
N ARG A 156 -0.07 -7.12 17.06
CA ARG A 156 0.34 -6.96 18.45
C ARG A 156 1.04 -5.61 18.69
N THR A 157 1.14 -5.21 19.94
CA THR A 157 1.94 -4.07 20.40
C THR A 157 3.44 -4.34 20.17
N GLN A 158 4.28 -3.32 20.34
CA GLN A 158 5.72 -3.44 20.04
C GLN A 158 6.44 -4.52 20.87
N ASN A 159 5.97 -4.80 22.08
CA ASN A 159 6.51 -5.85 22.93
C ASN A 159 6.13 -7.27 22.46
N GLY A 160 5.26 -7.40 21.44
CA GLY A 160 4.79 -8.65 20.87
C GLY A 160 3.83 -9.44 21.76
N LYS A 161 3.46 -8.95 22.95
CA LYS A 161 2.64 -9.66 23.93
C LYS A 161 1.16 -9.41 23.70
N ASP A 162 0.75 -8.15 23.73
CA ASP A 162 -0.65 -7.76 23.75
C ASP A 162 -1.18 -7.40 22.37
N ILE A 163 -2.49 -7.56 22.15
CA ILE A 163 -3.13 -7.09 20.93
C ILE A 163 -3.16 -5.56 20.89
N ASN A 164 -2.83 -4.96 19.74
CA ASN A 164 -2.98 -3.52 19.57
C ASN A 164 -4.44 -3.17 19.23
N LYS A 165 -5.23 -2.89 20.28
CA LYS A 165 -6.65 -2.49 20.16
C LYS A 165 -6.87 -1.21 19.33
N LEU A 166 -5.85 -0.35 19.20
CA LEU A 166 -5.94 0.92 18.44
C LEU A 166 -5.34 0.85 17.03
N SER A 167 -4.72 -0.27 16.63
CA SER A 167 -4.12 -0.37 15.30
C SER A 167 -5.18 -0.27 14.20
N LEU A 168 -4.78 0.30 13.06
CA LEU A 168 -5.61 0.33 11.86
C LEU A 168 -5.81 -1.08 11.29
N GLY A 169 -7.03 -1.60 11.38
CA GLY A 169 -7.38 -2.98 11.02
C GLY A 169 -6.90 -4.02 12.03
N SER A 170 -7.27 -5.28 11.81
CA SER A 170 -7.01 -6.38 12.75
C SER A 170 -5.70 -7.13 12.48
N PHE A 171 -5.35 -7.33 11.21
CA PHE A 171 -4.23 -8.19 10.79
C PHE A 171 -2.98 -7.41 10.34
N GLN A 172 -1.82 -8.04 10.46
CA GLN A 172 -0.57 -7.51 9.90
C GLN A 172 -0.72 -7.30 8.37
N PRO A 173 -0.15 -6.22 7.79
CA PRO A 173 -0.22 -6.00 6.35
C PRO A 173 0.44 -7.14 5.58
N TYR A 174 -0.33 -7.82 4.72
CA TYR A 174 0.02 -9.08 4.04
C TYR A 174 1.41 -9.09 3.36
N LEU A 175 1.82 -7.95 2.78
CA LEU A 175 2.99 -7.88 1.89
C LEU A 175 4.32 -8.22 2.59
N LYS A 176 4.52 -7.73 3.82
CA LYS A 176 5.78 -7.96 4.55
C LYS A 176 5.88 -9.41 5.03
N PRO A 177 4.91 -9.99 5.76
CA PRO A 177 4.99 -11.39 6.19
C PRO A 177 5.07 -12.37 5.01
N PHE A 178 4.35 -12.13 3.92
CA PHE A 178 4.45 -12.96 2.71
C PHE A 178 5.85 -12.93 2.11
N ARG A 179 6.45 -11.73 2.01
CA ARG A 179 7.82 -11.58 1.52
C ARG A 179 8.81 -12.27 2.46
N ASP A 180 8.67 -12.05 3.77
CA ASP A 180 9.59 -12.58 4.76
C ASP A 180 9.51 -14.13 4.79
N TRP A 181 8.30 -14.72 4.69
CA TRP A 181 8.09 -16.16 4.53
C TRP A 181 8.83 -16.74 3.32
N ARG A 182 8.70 -16.11 2.16
CA ARG A 182 9.31 -16.59 0.92
C ARG A 182 10.83 -16.37 0.92
N ASP A 183 11.27 -15.15 1.24
CA ASP A 183 12.68 -14.74 1.11
C ASP A 183 13.55 -15.44 2.15
N LYS A 184 13.05 -15.71 3.36
CA LYS A 184 13.75 -16.54 4.35
C LYS A 184 13.90 -17.98 3.87
N GLY A 185 12.88 -18.55 3.23
CA GLY A 185 12.97 -19.89 2.65
C GLY A 185 14.01 -19.99 1.54
N ILE A 186 14.07 -19.01 0.64
CA ILE A 186 15.11 -18.91 -0.41
C ILE A 186 16.50 -18.76 0.22
N ALA A 187 16.65 -17.89 1.22
CA ALA A 187 17.92 -17.70 1.93
C ALA A 187 18.38 -18.99 2.64
N ALA A 188 17.45 -19.75 3.22
CA ALA A 188 17.75 -21.05 3.82
C ALA A 188 18.21 -22.10 2.80
N MET A 189 17.59 -22.16 1.62
CA MET A 189 18.06 -23.01 0.51
C MET A 189 19.48 -22.63 0.11
N ARG A 190 19.76 -21.33 -0.04
CA ARG A 190 21.08 -20.82 -0.44
C ARG A 190 22.15 -21.16 0.60
N ALA A 191 21.90 -20.85 1.87
CA ALA A 191 22.82 -21.14 2.96
C ALA A 191 23.13 -22.64 3.09
N ALA A 192 22.13 -23.51 2.89
CA ALA A 192 22.34 -24.95 2.92
C ALA A 192 23.18 -25.45 1.73
N LEU A 193 22.95 -24.93 0.52
CA LEU A 193 23.75 -25.24 -0.66
C LEU A 193 25.17 -24.69 -0.56
N ASP A 194 25.37 -23.53 0.08
CA ASP A 194 26.70 -22.97 0.36
C ASP A 194 27.47 -23.78 1.41
N ALA A 195 26.76 -24.50 2.28
CA ALA A 195 27.32 -25.51 3.18
C ALA A 195 27.45 -26.91 2.53
N ASP A 196 27.41 -26.99 1.20
CA ASP A 196 27.52 -28.22 0.39
C ASP A 196 26.49 -29.32 0.72
N LYS A 197 25.34 -28.95 1.29
CA LYS A 197 24.26 -29.90 1.57
C LYS A 197 23.44 -30.18 0.31
N LYS A 198 23.06 -31.45 0.13
CA LYS A 198 21.98 -31.83 -0.80
C LYS A 198 20.65 -31.53 -0.13
N ILE A 199 19.78 -30.75 -0.76
CA ILE A 199 18.49 -30.37 -0.16
C ILE A 199 17.32 -30.77 -1.05
N VAL A 200 16.16 -30.94 -0.41
CA VAL A 200 14.86 -31.02 -1.07
C VAL A 200 13.98 -29.89 -0.57
N ALA A 201 13.35 -29.16 -1.50
CA ALA A 201 12.40 -28.10 -1.21
C ALA A 201 11.00 -28.49 -1.72
N LEU A 202 9.99 -28.38 -0.87
CA LEU A 202 8.60 -28.66 -1.18
C LEU A 202 7.78 -27.37 -1.06
N THR A 203 7.01 -27.07 -2.10
CA THR A 203 5.92 -26.09 -2.04
C THR A 203 4.59 -26.83 -2.13
N ALA A 204 3.66 -26.58 -1.21
CA ALA A 204 2.34 -27.22 -1.20
C ALA A 204 1.21 -26.20 -0.95
N ASP A 205 0.01 -26.50 -1.43
CA ASP A 205 -1.20 -25.66 -1.30
C ASP A 205 -2.43 -26.52 -0.98
N VAL A 206 -3.34 -26.00 -0.15
CA VAL A 206 -4.57 -26.68 0.24
C VAL A 206 -5.70 -26.35 -0.74
N SER A 207 -6.36 -27.39 -1.26
CA SER A 207 -7.44 -27.21 -2.22
C SER A 207 -8.73 -26.74 -1.57
N SER A 208 -9.22 -25.56 -1.97
CA SER A 208 -10.51 -25.01 -1.52
C SER A 208 -10.60 -24.83 0.00
N PHE A 209 -9.48 -24.48 0.64
CA PHE A 209 -9.30 -24.56 2.08
C PHE A 209 -10.46 -23.99 2.90
N TYR A 210 -10.83 -22.73 2.68
CA TYR A 210 -11.94 -22.10 3.41
C TYR A 210 -13.29 -22.78 3.15
N HIS A 211 -13.56 -23.26 1.94
CA HIS A 211 -14.85 -23.87 1.57
C HIS A 211 -15.02 -25.30 2.08
N GLU A 212 -13.94 -25.95 2.52
CA GLU A 212 -13.95 -27.33 3.03
C GLU A 212 -13.75 -27.44 4.54
N LEU A 213 -13.50 -26.31 5.21
CA LEU A 213 -13.24 -26.26 6.65
C LEU A 213 -14.51 -25.90 7.44
N ASN A 214 -14.91 -26.77 8.36
CA ASN A 214 -16.05 -26.54 9.24
C ASN A 214 -15.58 -26.02 10.60
N PRO A 215 -16.17 -24.95 11.14
CA PRO A 215 -15.66 -24.28 12.34
C PRO A 215 -15.92 -25.03 13.66
N GLY A 216 -16.73 -26.10 13.63
CA GLY A 216 -17.18 -26.82 14.84
C GLY A 216 -16.04 -27.41 15.68
N PHE A 217 -14.89 -27.74 15.06
CA PHE A 217 -13.73 -28.27 15.80
C PHE A 217 -13.21 -27.31 16.88
N MET A 218 -13.44 -25.99 16.70
CA MET A 218 -13.01 -24.97 17.67
C MET A 218 -13.76 -25.12 19.01
N LEU A 219 -14.94 -25.75 19.03
CA LEU A 219 -15.73 -25.99 20.25
C LEU A 219 -15.38 -27.32 20.94
N HIS A 220 -14.56 -28.17 20.31
CA HIS A 220 -14.26 -29.49 20.86
C HIS A 220 -13.39 -29.35 22.13
N PRO A 221 -13.79 -29.95 23.28
CA PRO A 221 -13.01 -29.88 24.50
C PRO A 221 -11.56 -30.33 24.32
N ASP A 222 -11.32 -31.44 23.61
CA ASP A 222 -9.97 -31.94 23.34
C ASP A 222 -9.11 -30.94 22.55
N PHE A 223 -9.72 -30.19 21.63
CA PHE A 223 -8.99 -29.17 20.88
C PHE A 223 -8.58 -27.99 21.77
N ILE A 224 -9.50 -27.50 22.61
CA ILE A 224 -9.22 -26.36 23.50
C ILE A 224 -8.27 -26.77 24.64
N ASN A 225 -8.55 -27.89 25.31
CA ASN A 225 -7.89 -28.29 26.54
C ASN A 225 -6.61 -29.11 26.28
N ASP A 226 -6.66 -30.09 25.37
CA ASP A 226 -5.53 -31.00 25.19
C ASP A 226 -4.54 -30.48 24.13
N VAL A 227 -5.06 -30.05 22.97
CA VAL A 227 -4.24 -29.55 21.87
C VAL A 227 -3.73 -28.13 22.17
N LEU A 228 -4.60 -27.19 22.53
CA LEU A 228 -4.20 -25.80 22.72
C LEU A 228 -3.85 -25.43 24.16
N LYS A 229 -4.33 -26.19 25.16
CA LYS A 229 -4.15 -25.92 26.59
C LYS A 229 -4.55 -24.50 26.96
N LEU A 230 -5.71 -24.07 26.46
CA LEU A 230 -6.25 -22.72 26.67
C LEU A 230 -7.25 -22.70 27.83
N GLU A 231 -7.07 -21.74 28.73
CA GLU A 231 -8.05 -21.42 29.77
C GLU A 231 -8.82 -20.18 29.34
N LEU A 232 -10.16 -20.29 29.29
CA LEU A 232 -11.06 -19.20 28.91
C LEU A 232 -11.93 -18.81 30.10
N THR A 233 -12.11 -17.51 30.30
CA THR A 233 -13.09 -16.98 31.26
C THR A 233 -14.52 -17.33 30.81
N GLU A 234 -15.48 -17.30 31.73
CA GLU A 234 -16.90 -17.57 31.42
C GLU A 234 -17.43 -16.71 30.27
N PHE A 235 -17.09 -15.41 30.28
CA PHE A 235 -17.42 -14.49 29.20
C PHE A 235 -16.77 -14.90 27.86
N GLN A 236 -15.49 -15.26 27.86
CA GLN A 236 -14.80 -15.72 26.65
C GLN A 236 -15.37 -17.02 26.11
N VAL A 237 -15.78 -17.96 26.99
CA VAL A 237 -16.46 -19.21 26.59
C VAL A 237 -17.77 -18.90 25.88
N LYS A 238 -18.61 -18.02 26.45
CA LYS A 238 -19.86 -17.58 25.83
C LYS A 238 -19.61 -16.91 24.48
N LEU A 239 -18.73 -15.93 24.42
CA LEU A 239 -18.40 -15.21 23.19
C LEU A 239 -17.83 -16.13 22.12
N HIS A 240 -16.99 -17.10 22.50
CA HIS A 240 -16.45 -18.12 21.62
C HIS A 240 -17.56 -18.98 21.02
N ARG A 241 -18.49 -19.47 21.85
CA ARG A 241 -19.64 -20.28 21.42
C ARG A 241 -20.55 -19.52 20.47
N LEU A 242 -20.92 -18.29 20.82
CA LEU A 242 -21.74 -17.40 19.99
C LEU A 242 -21.15 -17.23 18.59
N PHE A 243 -19.85 -16.94 18.51
CA PHE A 243 -19.16 -16.74 17.24
C PHE A 243 -19.11 -18.02 16.39
N ILE A 244 -18.72 -19.16 16.97
CA ILE A 244 -18.62 -20.41 16.19
C ILE A 244 -20.00 -20.88 15.72
N ARG A 245 -21.05 -20.77 16.55
CA ARG A 245 -22.42 -21.08 16.13
C ARG A 245 -22.91 -20.19 15.00
N ALA A 246 -22.56 -18.90 15.01
CA ALA A 246 -22.87 -18.00 13.90
C ALA A 246 -22.20 -18.43 12.58
N LEU A 247 -20.93 -18.90 12.63
CA LEU A 247 -20.24 -19.43 11.45
C LEU A 247 -20.92 -20.71 10.92
N GLN A 248 -21.32 -21.62 11.81
CA GLN A 248 -22.04 -22.84 11.43
C GLN A 248 -23.40 -22.52 10.80
N ALA A 249 -24.16 -21.60 11.40
CA ALA A 249 -25.44 -21.16 10.86
C ALA A 249 -25.30 -20.47 9.50
N TRP A 250 -24.27 -19.62 9.33
CA TRP A 250 -23.95 -19.05 8.02
C TRP A 250 -23.65 -20.14 6.99
N ALA A 251 -22.80 -21.11 7.32
CA ALA A 251 -22.45 -22.22 6.43
C ALA A 251 -23.69 -23.01 5.98
N ALA A 252 -24.57 -23.35 6.93
CA ALA A 252 -25.82 -24.05 6.68
C ALA A 252 -26.81 -23.26 5.79
N ALA A 253 -26.77 -21.94 5.84
CA ALA A 253 -27.56 -21.05 4.97
C ALA A 253 -26.99 -20.89 3.55
N THR A 254 -25.79 -21.42 3.28
CA THR A 254 -25.19 -21.40 1.94
C THR A 254 -25.56 -22.66 1.14
N PRO A 255 -25.53 -22.59 -0.21
CA PRO A 255 -25.70 -23.77 -1.07
C PRO A 255 -24.73 -24.92 -0.77
N LEU A 256 -23.52 -24.62 -0.28
CA LEU A 256 -22.53 -25.66 0.06
C LEU A 256 -22.83 -26.35 1.39
N LYS A 257 -23.61 -25.72 2.29
CA LYS A 257 -23.91 -26.20 3.65
C LYS A 257 -22.68 -26.48 4.52
N LYS A 258 -21.49 -26.03 4.09
CA LYS A 258 -20.18 -26.24 4.72
C LYS A 258 -19.25 -25.08 4.42
N GLY A 259 -18.14 -25.00 5.15
CA GLY A 259 -17.08 -24.03 4.90
C GLY A 259 -17.20 -22.75 5.72
N LEU A 260 -16.10 -21.99 5.75
CA LEU A 260 -15.99 -20.70 6.42
C LEU A 260 -16.42 -19.54 5.51
N PRO A 261 -16.99 -18.45 6.09
CA PRO A 261 -17.32 -17.24 5.34
C PRO A 261 -16.07 -16.53 4.83
N VAL A 262 -15.82 -16.65 3.52
CA VAL A 262 -14.76 -15.92 2.83
C VAL A 262 -15.16 -14.45 2.69
N GLY A 263 -14.44 -13.57 3.38
CA GLY A 263 -14.75 -12.14 3.48
C GLY A 263 -15.05 -11.69 4.92
N LEU A 264 -15.26 -12.62 5.85
CA LEU A 264 -15.29 -12.34 7.28
C LEU A 264 -13.88 -12.47 7.86
N PRO A 265 -13.26 -11.40 8.39
CA PRO A 265 -11.84 -11.43 8.78
C PRO A 265 -11.50 -12.50 9.83
N ALA A 266 -12.38 -12.74 10.80
CA ALA A 266 -12.17 -13.74 11.85
C ALA A 266 -12.09 -15.20 11.34
N SER A 267 -12.66 -15.50 10.16
CA SER A 267 -12.51 -16.80 9.50
C SER A 267 -11.04 -17.17 9.27
N ALA A 268 -10.17 -16.17 9.13
CA ALA A 268 -8.75 -16.39 8.91
C ALA A 268 -8.04 -17.00 10.14
N ILE A 269 -8.48 -16.67 11.35
CA ILE A 269 -7.93 -17.26 12.58
C ILE A 269 -8.39 -18.71 12.69
N VAL A 270 -9.67 -18.98 12.44
CA VAL A 270 -10.22 -20.36 12.43
C VAL A 270 -9.49 -21.22 11.41
N ALA A 271 -9.27 -20.70 10.20
CA ALA A 271 -8.48 -21.37 9.16
C ALA A 271 -7.05 -21.67 9.62
N ASN A 272 -6.34 -20.70 10.20
CA ASN A 272 -4.99 -20.91 10.73
C ASN A 272 -4.94 -21.95 11.84
N MET A 273 -5.96 -22.02 12.71
CA MET A 273 -6.04 -22.97 13.82
C MET A 273 -6.22 -24.41 13.37
N ALA A 274 -6.88 -24.64 12.24
CA ALA A 274 -7.04 -25.98 11.70
C ALA A 274 -5.69 -26.69 11.43
N LEU A 275 -4.62 -25.93 11.16
CA LEU A 275 -3.29 -26.43 10.80
C LEU A 275 -2.27 -26.42 11.96
N VAL A 276 -2.68 -26.10 13.19
CA VAL A 276 -1.74 -25.92 14.32
C VAL A 276 -0.95 -27.19 14.66
N GLU A 277 -1.56 -28.38 14.57
CA GLU A 277 -0.84 -29.63 14.82
C GLU A 277 0.04 -30.04 13.65
N LEU A 278 -0.35 -29.71 12.41
CA LEU A 278 0.51 -29.88 11.24
C LEU A 278 1.80 -29.06 11.41
N ASP A 279 1.67 -27.80 11.84
CA ASP A 279 2.81 -26.91 12.11
C ASP A 279 3.77 -27.55 13.12
N ARG A 280 3.23 -27.94 14.29
CA ARG A 280 4.02 -28.56 15.37
C ARG A 280 4.65 -29.87 14.95
N CYS A 281 3.94 -30.68 14.18
CA CYS A 281 4.43 -31.96 13.70
C CYS A 281 5.62 -31.77 12.76
N ILE A 282 5.56 -30.81 11.83
CA ILE A 282 6.66 -30.52 10.92
C ILE A 282 7.85 -29.93 11.69
N GLU A 283 7.63 -28.95 12.57
CA GLU A 283 8.71 -28.34 13.36
C GLU A 283 9.43 -29.37 14.25
N GLN A 284 8.68 -30.29 14.89
CA GLN A 284 9.23 -31.20 15.90
C GLN A 284 9.67 -32.55 15.36
N GLN A 285 8.94 -33.14 14.40
CA GLN A 285 9.18 -34.51 13.92
C GLN A 285 9.96 -34.54 12.61
N VAL A 286 9.72 -33.57 11.72
CA VAL A 286 10.49 -33.43 10.47
C VAL A 286 11.78 -32.65 10.72
N ALA A 287 11.76 -31.65 11.62
CA ALA A 287 12.88 -30.79 11.96
C ALA A 287 13.66 -30.26 10.73
N PRO A 288 12.98 -29.54 9.83
CA PRO A 288 13.56 -29.11 8.57
C PRO A 288 14.57 -27.96 8.73
N ILE A 289 15.36 -27.71 7.69
CA ILE A 289 16.22 -26.52 7.57
C ILE A 289 15.37 -25.24 7.60
N TYR A 290 14.21 -25.29 6.93
CA TYR A 290 13.22 -24.22 6.96
C TYR A 290 11.82 -24.80 6.83
N TYR A 291 10.90 -24.27 7.63
CA TYR A 291 9.47 -24.46 7.47
C TYR A 291 8.75 -23.14 7.71
N GLY A 292 7.82 -22.82 6.82
CA GLY A 292 6.89 -21.74 7.03
C GLY A 292 5.66 -21.90 6.18
N ARG A 293 4.54 -21.38 6.68
CA ARG A 293 3.29 -21.29 5.92
C ARG A 293 2.74 -19.87 5.88
N TYR A 294 2.18 -19.52 4.73
CA TYR A 294 1.39 -18.33 4.54
C TYR A 294 -0.07 -18.75 4.35
N VAL A 295 -0.79 -18.90 5.47
CA VAL A 295 -2.13 -19.51 5.50
C VAL A 295 -2.05 -20.98 5.07
N ASP A 296 -2.51 -21.34 3.87
CA ASP A 296 -2.48 -22.66 3.24
C ASP A 296 -1.27 -22.90 2.32
N ASP A 297 -0.56 -21.85 1.91
CA ASP A 297 0.68 -21.96 1.15
C ASP A 297 1.83 -22.42 2.08
N ILE A 298 2.40 -23.60 1.82
CA ILE A 298 3.49 -24.19 2.62
C ILE A 298 4.80 -24.17 1.84
N LEU A 299 5.89 -23.81 2.52
CA LEU A 299 7.26 -23.95 2.05
C LEU A 299 8.09 -24.72 3.08
N LEU A 300 8.68 -25.83 2.63
CA LEU A 300 9.49 -26.74 3.42
C LEU A 300 10.85 -26.96 2.73
N VAL A 301 11.95 -26.83 3.47
CA VAL A 301 13.31 -27.11 2.98
C VAL A 301 14.00 -28.04 3.95
N MET A 302 14.49 -29.18 3.48
CA MET A 302 15.14 -30.18 4.31
C MET A 302 16.36 -30.77 3.60
N GLU A 303 17.26 -31.39 4.38
CA GLU A 303 18.39 -32.12 3.82
C GLU A 303 17.90 -33.41 3.15
N ASN A 304 18.40 -33.73 1.95
CA ASN A 304 18.02 -34.92 1.20
C ASN A 304 18.83 -36.15 1.65
N GLY A 305 18.84 -36.43 2.96
CA GLY A 305 19.59 -37.56 3.54
C GLY A 305 19.05 -38.93 3.13
N ALA A 306 17.76 -39.01 2.77
CA ALA A 306 17.11 -40.24 2.33
C ALA A 306 17.21 -40.49 0.81
N ASN A 307 17.90 -39.62 0.06
CA ASN A 307 18.05 -39.70 -1.40
C ASN A 307 16.71 -39.88 -2.14
N PHE A 308 15.74 -39.01 -1.87
CA PHE A 308 14.43 -39.06 -2.51
C PHE A 308 14.56 -38.97 -4.04
N ALA A 309 13.93 -39.90 -4.75
CA ALA A 309 13.91 -39.94 -6.21
C ALA A 309 12.53 -39.58 -6.82
N SER A 310 11.50 -39.40 -5.99
CA SER A 310 10.16 -39.04 -6.44
C SER A 310 9.37 -38.30 -5.37
N THR A 311 8.35 -37.54 -5.81
CA THR A 311 7.38 -36.87 -4.92
C THR A 311 6.63 -37.86 -4.03
N ALA A 312 6.33 -39.07 -4.53
CA ALA A 312 5.67 -40.11 -3.75
C ALA A 312 6.52 -40.53 -2.54
N LEU A 313 7.81 -40.81 -2.76
CA LEU A 313 8.73 -41.22 -1.70
C LEU A 313 8.93 -40.15 -0.63
N LEU A 314 8.94 -38.88 -1.02
CA LEU A 314 8.98 -37.77 -0.07
C LEU A 314 7.73 -37.76 0.84
N TRP A 315 6.54 -37.89 0.25
CA TRP A 315 5.29 -37.90 1.02
C TRP A 315 5.16 -39.12 1.92
N GLU A 316 5.52 -40.31 1.46
CA GLU A 316 5.57 -41.52 2.31
C GLU A 316 6.50 -41.32 3.52
N TRP A 317 7.66 -40.68 3.29
CA TRP A 317 8.60 -40.36 4.37
C TRP A 317 8.03 -39.34 5.38
N LEU A 318 7.23 -38.38 4.89
CA LEU A 318 6.51 -37.42 5.74
C LEU A 318 5.36 -38.10 6.49
N PHE A 319 4.65 -39.05 5.89
CA PHE A 319 3.56 -39.80 6.54
C PHE A 319 4.07 -40.59 7.73
N GLY A 320 5.21 -41.25 7.60
CA GLY A 320 5.87 -41.95 8.72
C GLY A 320 6.26 -41.04 9.90
N ARG A 321 6.22 -39.71 9.73
CA ARG A 321 6.53 -38.70 10.75
C ARG A 321 5.35 -37.81 11.10
N SER A 322 4.16 -38.08 10.54
CA SER A 322 2.97 -37.23 10.69
C SER A 322 2.10 -37.58 11.90
N ARG A 323 2.51 -38.57 12.72
CA ARG A 323 1.67 -39.16 13.78
C ARG A 323 0.29 -39.59 13.25
N GLU A 324 0.28 -40.23 12.07
CA GLU A 324 -0.94 -40.71 11.37
C GLU A 324 -1.92 -39.61 10.93
N THR A 325 -1.55 -38.33 11.02
CA THR A 325 -2.43 -37.21 10.60
C THR A 325 -2.36 -36.93 9.10
N LEU A 326 -1.29 -37.35 8.40
CA LEU A 326 -1.16 -37.25 6.95
C LEU A 326 -1.21 -38.63 6.29
N GLY A 327 -1.92 -38.74 5.18
CA GLY A 327 -1.94 -39.95 4.36
C GLY A 327 -2.51 -39.74 2.97
N TRP A 328 -2.48 -40.78 2.13
CA TRP A 328 -3.11 -40.75 0.81
C TRP A 328 -4.63 -40.77 0.91
N VAL A 329 -5.29 -39.85 0.19
CA VAL A 329 -6.74 -39.91 -0.07
C VAL A 329 -7.00 -40.68 -1.36
N ASP A 330 -6.21 -40.40 -2.39
CA ASP A 330 -6.20 -41.11 -3.66
C ASP A 330 -4.75 -41.11 -4.18
N GLN A 331 -4.11 -42.29 -4.15
CA GLN A 331 -2.73 -42.44 -4.60
C GLN A 331 -2.59 -42.26 -6.12
N GLY A 332 -3.62 -42.62 -6.89
CA GLY A 332 -3.63 -42.46 -8.35
C GLY A 332 -3.72 -41.00 -8.78
N LYS A 333 -4.45 -40.17 -8.02
CA LYS A 333 -4.49 -38.70 -8.19
C LYS A 333 -3.42 -37.96 -7.39
N MET A 334 -2.59 -38.69 -6.64
CA MET A 334 -1.56 -38.16 -5.75
C MET A 334 -2.11 -37.10 -4.77
N GLN A 335 -3.31 -37.32 -4.24
CA GLN A 335 -3.97 -36.41 -3.31
C GLN A 335 -3.64 -36.79 -1.87
N ILE A 336 -3.04 -35.86 -1.12
CA ILE A 336 -2.70 -36.04 0.30
C ILE A 336 -3.81 -35.43 1.16
N GLY A 337 -4.23 -36.13 2.21
CA GLY A 337 -5.18 -35.64 3.20
C GLY A 337 -4.51 -35.40 4.54
N TYR A 338 -4.88 -34.29 5.18
CA TYR A 338 -4.60 -34.01 6.58
C TYR A 338 -5.87 -34.20 7.41
N LYS A 339 -5.84 -35.15 8.34
CA LYS A 339 -7.00 -35.62 9.12
C LYS A 339 -6.62 -35.85 10.59
N PRO A 340 -6.36 -34.79 11.37
CA PRO A 340 -6.28 -34.91 12.82
C PRO A 340 -7.66 -35.30 13.39
N THR A 341 -7.69 -35.84 14.60
CA THR A 341 -8.93 -36.29 15.27
C THR A 341 -10.00 -35.21 15.32
N TYR A 342 -9.63 -33.97 15.68
CA TYR A 342 -10.57 -32.84 15.79
C TYR A 342 -11.19 -32.39 14.44
N LEU A 343 -10.63 -32.79 13.29
CA LEU A 343 -11.20 -32.51 11.96
C LEU A 343 -11.89 -33.72 11.32
N SER A 344 -11.93 -34.87 11.99
CA SER A 344 -12.36 -36.13 11.36
C SER A 344 -13.83 -36.48 11.63
N GLU A 345 -14.44 -35.92 12.68
CA GLU A 345 -15.74 -36.35 13.19
C GLU A 345 -16.71 -35.19 13.49
N GLY A 346 -17.99 -35.52 13.63
CA GLY A 346 -19.05 -34.61 14.08
C GLY A 346 -19.17 -33.32 13.27
N GLU A 347 -19.46 -32.22 13.97
CA GLU A 347 -19.58 -30.87 13.39
C GLU A 347 -18.21 -30.24 13.02
N GLY A 348 -17.11 -30.87 13.41
CA GLY A 348 -15.74 -30.47 13.06
C GLY A 348 -15.23 -31.11 11.77
N LYS A 349 -15.95 -32.10 11.23
CA LYS A 349 -15.54 -32.88 10.05
C LYS A 349 -15.20 -31.97 8.87
N SER A 350 -13.93 -31.94 8.49
CA SER A 350 -13.40 -31.03 7.46
C SER A 350 -12.54 -31.78 6.46
N GLN A 351 -12.36 -31.22 5.26
CA GLN A 351 -11.49 -31.82 4.24
C GLN A 351 -10.29 -30.91 3.95
N VAL A 352 -9.11 -31.29 4.45
CA VAL A 352 -7.86 -30.59 4.17
C VAL A 352 -7.04 -31.45 3.22
N HIS A 353 -7.14 -31.16 1.92
CA HIS A 353 -6.46 -31.94 0.88
C HIS A 353 -5.41 -31.11 0.14
N PHE A 354 -4.21 -31.66 -0.01
CA PHE A 354 -3.16 -31.13 -0.88
C PHE A 354 -3.23 -31.85 -2.23
N ALA A 355 -3.48 -31.10 -3.31
CA ALA A 355 -3.59 -31.66 -4.66
C ALA A 355 -2.27 -31.53 -5.42
N ASN A 356 -1.78 -32.64 -6.00
CA ASN A 356 -0.42 -32.69 -6.54
C ASN A 356 -0.14 -31.76 -7.73
N GLY A 357 -1.17 -31.36 -8.49
CA GLY A 357 -1.00 -30.42 -9.61
C GLY A 357 -0.43 -29.05 -9.19
N LYS A 358 -0.54 -28.71 -7.90
CA LYS A 358 0.02 -27.48 -7.32
C LYS A 358 1.25 -27.72 -6.47
N ASN A 359 1.44 -28.93 -5.95
CA ASN A 359 2.60 -29.28 -5.15
C ASN A 359 3.83 -29.42 -6.06
N LYS A 360 4.97 -28.88 -5.62
CA LYS A 360 6.24 -29.01 -6.36
C LYS A 360 7.35 -29.41 -5.42
N VAL A 361 8.19 -30.32 -5.90
CA VAL A 361 9.36 -30.82 -5.20
C VAL A 361 10.59 -30.49 -6.03
N PHE A 362 11.57 -29.85 -5.40
CA PHE A 362 12.85 -29.49 -6.00
C PHE A 362 13.96 -30.25 -5.29
N ILE A 363 14.77 -30.99 -6.03
CA ILE A 363 15.99 -31.61 -5.52
C ILE A 363 17.15 -30.73 -5.98
N LEU A 364 17.88 -30.16 -5.02
CA LEU A 364 18.92 -29.16 -5.29
C LEU A 364 20.26 -29.64 -4.74
N VAL A 365 21.30 -29.52 -5.55
CA VAL A 365 22.67 -29.91 -5.19
C VAL A 365 23.68 -29.00 -5.88
N GLY A 366 24.75 -28.66 -5.14
CA GLY A 366 25.93 -27.98 -5.65
C GLY A 366 25.61 -26.68 -6.40
N GLU A 367 26.46 -26.37 -7.38
CA GLU A 367 26.38 -25.11 -8.14
C GLU A 367 25.13 -25.01 -9.03
N THR A 368 24.64 -26.14 -9.56
CA THR A 368 23.41 -26.18 -10.34
C THR A 368 22.18 -25.82 -9.50
N GLY A 369 22.15 -26.27 -8.24
CA GLY A 369 21.10 -25.90 -7.29
C GLY A 369 21.16 -24.41 -6.94
N LYS A 370 22.38 -23.89 -6.71
CA LYS A 370 22.62 -22.46 -6.43
C LYS A 370 22.12 -21.57 -7.57
N THR A 371 22.47 -21.92 -8.80
CA THR A 371 22.04 -21.20 -10.01
C THR A 371 20.51 -21.16 -10.14
N LEU A 372 19.84 -22.28 -9.85
CA LEU A 372 18.38 -22.34 -9.90
C LEU A 372 17.72 -21.45 -8.84
N VAL A 373 18.23 -21.48 -7.61
CA VAL A 373 17.74 -20.63 -6.50
C VAL A 373 17.97 -19.15 -6.82
N ASP A 374 19.13 -18.79 -7.36
CA ASP A 374 19.46 -17.42 -7.75
C ASP A 374 18.56 -16.93 -8.90
N ALA A 375 18.25 -17.78 -9.87
CA ALA A 375 17.32 -17.45 -10.96
C ALA A 375 15.90 -17.18 -10.42
N ILE A 376 15.42 -17.98 -9.46
CA ILE A 376 14.13 -17.75 -8.78
C ILE A 376 14.15 -16.42 -8.04
N ALA A 377 15.19 -16.19 -7.22
CA ALA A 377 15.34 -14.97 -6.43
C ALA A 377 15.40 -13.73 -7.33
N HIS A 378 16.18 -13.77 -8.41
CA HIS A 378 16.34 -12.67 -9.35
C HIS A 378 15.00 -12.24 -9.94
N GLN A 379 14.23 -13.18 -10.49
CA GLN A 379 12.95 -12.85 -11.11
C GLN A 379 11.90 -12.37 -10.09
N ILE A 380 11.98 -12.80 -8.83
CA ILE A 380 11.17 -12.28 -7.74
C ILE A 380 11.55 -10.82 -7.43
N HIS A 381 12.85 -10.53 -7.35
CA HIS A 381 13.37 -9.20 -7.09
C HIS A 381 13.03 -8.21 -8.19
N GLU A 382 13.05 -8.63 -9.46
CA GLU A 382 12.60 -7.82 -10.59
C GLU A 382 11.14 -7.39 -10.43
N ARG A 383 10.23 -8.35 -10.19
CA ARG A 383 8.80 -8.05 -9.96
C ARG A 383 8.58 -7.12 -8.79
N ALA A 384 9.25 -7.39 -7.67
CA ALA A 384 9.16 -6.52 -6.49
C ALA A 384 9.68 -5.10 -6.80
N SER A 385 10.65 -4.98 -7.71
CA SER A 385 11.19 -3.69 -8.14
C SER A 385 10.22 -2.93 -9.04
N GLU A 386 9.47 -3.60 -9.93
CA GLU A 386 8.38 -2.98 -10.70
C GLU A 386 7.28 -2.38 -9.79
N TRP A 387 6.97 -3.06 -8.68
CA TRP A 387 6.04 -2.52 -7.67
C TRP A 387 6.61 -1.30 -6.94
N ARG A 388 7.93 -1.21 -6.80
CA ARG A 388 8.61 -0.08 -6.16
C ARG A 388 8.79 1.12 -7.08
N ALA A 389 8.91 0.91 -8.39
CA ALA A 389 9.05 1.95 -9.39
C ALA A 389 7.98 3.06 -9.26
N MET A 390 8.34 4.23 -9.76
CA MET A 390 7.45 5.36 -9.94
C MET A 390 6.40 5.05 -11.02
N PRO A 391 5.20 5.67 -10.94
CA PRO A 391 4.17 5.47 -11.94
C PRO A 391 4.64 5.84 -13.34
N ARG A 392 4.45 4.96 -14.33
CA ARG A 392 4.91 5.20 -15.70
C ARG A 392 3.89 4.75 -16.73
N LEU A 393 3.36 5.72 -17.48
CA LEU A 393 2.61 5.47 -18.70
C LEU A 393 3.55 5.35 -19.91
N PRO A 394 3.15 4.63 -20.99
CA PRO A 394 3.92 4.61 -22.23
C PRO A 394 4.03 6.01 -22.83
N ARG A 395 5.09 6.27 -23.62
CA ARG A 395 5.31 7.59 -24.25
C ARG A 395 4.19 8.02 -25.20
N SER A 396 3.50 7.04 -25.80
CA SER A 396 2.37 7.28 -26.69
C SER A 396 1.15 6.54 -26.20
N ALA A 397 0.00 7.20 -26.27
CA ALA A 397 -1.29 6.60 -25.99
C ALA A 397 -1.60 5.39 -26.89
N THR A 398 -1.00 5.30 -28.08
CA THR A 398 -1.17 4.16 -29.00
C THR A 398 -0.60 2.86 -28.44
N HIS A 399 0.44 2.92 -27.61
CA HIS A 399 1.06 1.74 -27.01
C HIS A 399 0.35 1.27 -25.74
N VAL A 400 -0.65 2.00 -25.22
CA VAL A 400 -1.41 1.59 -24.03
C VAL A 400 -2.08 0.24 -24.24
N GLY A 401 -2.62 -0.02 -25.43
CA GLY A 401 -3.21 -1.31 -25.77
C GLY A 401 -2.18 -2.44 -25.74
N THR A 402 -1.02 -2.21 -26.34
CA THR A 402 0.11 -3.16 -26.35
C THR A 402 0.62 -3.47 -24.94
N ASP A 403 0.82 -2.44 -24.11
CA ASP A 403 1.24 -2.60 -22.71
C ASP A 403 0.21 -3.38 -21.89
N LEU A 404 -1.08 -3.15 -22.14
CA LEU A 404 -2.15 -3.87 -21.47
C LEU A 404 -2.19 -5.33 -21.91
N LEU A 405 -2.11 -5.58 -23.22
CA LEU A 405 -2.05 -6.91 -23.80
C LEU A 405 -0.84 -7.69 -23.28
N ALA A 406 0.35 -7.11 -23.25
CA ALA A 406 1.54 -7.76 -22.70
C ALA A 406 1.37 -8.10 -21.20
N ALA A 407 0.63 -7.26 -20.45
CA ALA A 407 0.33 -7.52 -19.05
C ALA A 407 -0.76 -8.60 -18.85
N THR A 408 -1.60 -8.87 -19.86
CA THR A 408 -2.74 -9.82 -19.78
C THR A 408 -2.59 -11.08 -20.63
N GLN A 409 -1.68 -11.11 -21.61
CA GLN A 409 -1.37 -12.25 -22.49
C GLN A 409 0.01 -12.79 -22.11
N SER A 410 0.05 -13.65 -21.11
CA SER A 410 1.28 -14.34 -20.70
C SER A 410 1.48 -15.64 -21.49
N ASP A 411 1.26 -15.61 -22.80
CA ASP A 411 1.43 -16.77 -23.69
C ASP A 411 2.51 -16.46 -24.74
N GLY A 412 3.73 -16.95 -24.51
CA GLY A 412 4.79 -16.95 -25.52
C GLY A 412 6.22 -16.87 -24.96
N GLU A 413 6.93 -18.02 -24.96
CA GLU A 413 8.40 -18.13 -25.07
C GLU A 413 9.31 -17.53 -23.97
N ALA A 414 8.97 -17.73 -22.70
CA ALA A 414 10.00 -17.87 -21.66
C ALA A 414 9.86 -19.24 -20.99
N ALA A 415 10.37 -20.27 -21.68
CA ALA A 415 10.61 -21.58 -21.10
C ALA A 415 11.67 -21.45 -20.00
N ASP A 416 11.34 -21.83 -18.76
CA ASP A 416 12.01 -22.97 -18.12
C ASP A 416 11.39 -23.34 -16.75
N ASN A 417 10.84 -24.55 -16.71
CA ASN A 417 10.65 -25.55 -15.64
C ASN A 417 10.16 -25.19 -14.21
N LEU A 418 10.16 -23.94 -13.76
CA LEU A 418 9.67 -23.58 -12.40
C LEU A 418 8.25 -23.01 -12.35
N ARG A 419 7.69 -22.57 -13.50
CA ARG A 419 6.68 -21.51 -13.52
C ARG A 419 5.28 -21.82 -14.06
N LYS A 420 4.92 -23.06 -14.39
CA LYS A 420 3.52 -23.37 -14.76
C LYS A 420 2.47 -23.11 -13.65
N ALA A 421 2.87 -22.72 -12.43
CA ALA A 421 1.98 -22.53 -11.28
C ALA A 421 1.65 -21.07 -10.96
N ASP A 422 1.43 -20.21 -11.96
CA ASP A 422 0.30 -19.26 -11.97
C ASP A 422 0.52 -18.14 -13.00
N ALA A 423 0.29 -18.47 -14.28
CA ALA A 423 0.09 -17.46 -15.31
C ALA A 423 -0.99 -16.44 -14.89
N LEU A 424 -2.05 -16.90 -14.21
CA LEU A 424 -3.11 -16.06 -13.65
C LEU A 424 -2.60 -15.01 -12.64
N THR A 425 -1.79 -15.42 -11.67
CA THR A 425 -1.22 -14.52 -10.65
C THR A 425 -0.30 -13.48 -11.31
N MET A 426 0.45 -13.88 -12.35
CA MET A 426 1.25 -12.95 -13.15
C MET A 426 0.37 -11.93 -13.89
N ARG A 427 -0.67 -12.38 -14.60
CA ARG A 427 -1.62 -11.49 -15.30
C ARG A 427 -2.28 -10.49 -14.36
N ARG A 428 -2.76 -10.96 -13.20
CA ARG A 428 -3.39 -10.11 -12.17
C ARG A 428 -2.42 -9.06 -11.64
N ALA A 429 -1.17 -9.45 -11.35
CA ALA A 429 -0.16 -8.52 -10.87
C ALA A 429 0.21 -7.48 -11.94
N GLY A 430 0.45 -7.91 -13.18
CA GLY A 430 0.76 -7.04 -14.31
C GLY A 430 -0.34 -5.99 -14.54
N PHE A 431 -1.60 -6.43 -14.61
CA PHE A 431 -2.74 -5.52 -14.75
C PHE A 431 -2.86 -4.56 -13.55
N ALA A 432 -2.68 -5.04 -12.32
CA ALA A 432 -2.78 -4.20 -11.13
C ALA A 432 -1.70 -3.10 -11.09
N ILE A 433 -0.47 -3.39 -11.53
CA ILE A 433 0.62 -2.41 -11.68
C ILE A 433 0.22 -1.35 -12.69
N LYS A 434 -0.25 -1.76 -13.88
CA LYS A 434 -0.67 -0.81 -14.92
C LYS A 434 -1.80 0.09 -14.41
N LEU A 435 -2.86 -0.48 -13.83
CA LEU A 435 -3.98 0.29 -13.30
C LEU A 435 -3.56 1.26 -12.18
N ARG A 436 -2.66 0.85 -11.28
CA ARG A 436 -2.08 1.71 -10.23
C ARG A 436 -1.40 2.94 -10.84
N ASP A 437 -0.75 2.79 -11.98
CA ASP A 437 -0.06 3.90 -12.63
C ASP A 437 -1.07 4.93 -13.19
N PHE A 438 -2.17 4.48 -13.81
CA PHE A 438 -3.25 5.38 -14.22
C PHE A 438 -3.92 6.07 -13.01
N GLU A 439 -4.15 5.38 -11.90
CA GLU A 439 -4.68 5.98 -10.66
C GLU A 439 -3.72 7.02 -10.05
N ALA A 440 -2.40 6.83 -10.20
CA ALA A 440 -1.46 7.85 -9.77
C ALA A 440 -1.58 9.10 -10.64
N TYR A 441 -1.65 8.96 -11.97
CA TYR A 441 -1.84 10.10 -12.86
C TYR A 441 -3.15 10.84 -12.59
N GLU A 442 -4.23 10.12 -12.25
CA GLU A 442 -5.49 10.74 -11.81
C GLU A 442 -5.29 11.64 -10.61
N ARG A 443 -4.61 11.18 -9.57
CA ARG A 443 -4.40 11.96 -8.36
C ARG A 443 -3.48 13.17 -8.57
N ASP A 444 -2.54 13.05 -9.50
CA ASP A 444 -1.37 13.94 -9.61
C ASP A 444 -1.47 15.00 -10.70
N LEU A 445 -2.29 14.73 -11.71
CA LEU A 445 -2.44 15.56 -12.90
C LEU A 445 -3.91 15.88 -13.16
N LEU A 446 -4.15 17.03 -13.77
CA LEU A 446 -5.47 17.38 -14.29
C LEU A 446 -5.87 16.39 -15.41
N PRO A 447 -7.16 15.99 -15.51
CA PRO A 447 -7.64 15.10 -16.56
C PRO A 447 -7.20 15.50 -17.97
N GLU A 448 -7.19 16.77 -18.30
CA GLU A 448 -6.92 17.22 -19.66
C GLU A 448 -5.50 16.82 -20.11
N ALA A 449 -4.53 16.82 -19.19
CA ALA A 449 -3.11 16.58 -19.48
C ALA A 449 -2.79 15.15 -19.96
N TRP A 450 -3.64 14.16 -19.68
CA TRP A 450 -3.37 12.75 -19.98
C TRP A 450 -4.59 12.00 -20.55
N ALA A 451 -5.54 12.75 -21.14
CA ALA A 451 -6.79 12.21 -21.69
C ALA A 451 -6.60 11.11 -22.75
N ALA A 452 -5.64 11.30 -23.66
CA ALA A 452 -5.37 10.32 -24.70
C ALA A 452 -5.00 8.94 -24.12
N HIS A 453 -4.13 8.91 -23.10
CA HIS A 453 -3.67 7.69 -22.46
C HIS A 453 -4.81 6.95 -21.75
N ARG A 454 -5.58 7.63 -20.89
CA ARG A 454 -6.67 6.95 -20.16
C ARG A 454 -7.81 6.48 -21.06
N ARG A 455 -8.13 7.22 -22.12
CA ARG A 455 -9.16 6.79 -23.08
C ARG A 455 -8.69 5.59 -23.89
N ALA A 456 -7.40 5.52 -24.23
CA ALA A 456 -6.81 4.33 -24.83
C ALA A 456 -6.87 3.14 -23.87
N PHE A 457 -6.62 3.35 -22.57
CA PHE A 457 -6.78 2.33 -21.54
C PHE A 457 -8.22 1.81 -21.45
N PHE A 458 -9.22 2.69 -21.38
CA PHE A 458 -10.63 2.27 -21.32
C PHE A 458 -11.05 1.45 -22.55
N ARG A 459 -10.62 1.86 -23.75
CA ARG A 459 -10.85 1.07 -24.97
C ARG A 459 -10.20 -0.31 -24.89
N ALA A 460 -8.92 -0.38 -24.54
CA ALA A 460 -8.20 -1.64 -24.40
C ALA A 460 -8.81 -2.54 -23.31
N PHE A 461 -9.27 -1.96 -22.19
CA PHE A 461 -9.98 -2.67 -21.13
C PHE A 461 -11.30 -3.27 -21.65
N THR A 462 -12.10 -2.51 -22.41
CA THR A 462 -13.33 -3.04 -23.00
C THR A 462 -13.10 -4.14 -24.04
N GLN A 463 -11.99 -4.07 -24.80
CA GLN A 463 -11.71 -4.99 -25.91
C GLN A 463 -10.98 -6.27 -25.49
N HIS A 464 -10.16 -6.21 -24.43
CA HIS A 464 -9.28 -7.32 -24.04
C HIS A 464 -9.49 -7.84 -22.62
N VAL A 465 -10.24 -7.12 -21.78
CA VAL A 465 -10.49 -7.52 -20.38
C VAL A 465 -11.97 -7.75 -20.11
N LEU A 466 -12.88 -6.89 -20.60
CA LEU A 466 -14.34 -7.10 -20.49
C LEU A 466 -14.87 -8.06 -21.56
N VAL A 467 -14.18 -9.17 -21.75
CA VAL A 467 -14.47 -10.24 -22.70
C VAL A 467 -14.19 -11.59 -22.04
N LEU A 468 -14.81 -12.67 -22.53
CA LEU A 468 -14.58 -14.01 -22.00
C LEU A 468 -13.39 -14.68 -22.72
N PRO A 469 -12.57 -15.46 -22.02
CA PRO A 469 -12.64 -15.78 -20.58
C PRO A 469 -12.00 -14.73 -19.65
N GLN A 470 -11.32 -13.72 -20.19
CA GLN A 470 -10.39 -12.83 -19.46
C GLN A 470 -11.03 -12.06 -18.29
N PHE A 471 -12.32 -11.70 -18.40
CA PHE A 471 -13.00 -10.93 -17.35
C PHE A 471 -13.01 -11.66 -16.00
N PHE A 472 -13.19 -12.98 -15.98
CA PHE A 472 -13.28 -13.75 -14.72
C PHE A 472 -12.00 -13.63 -13.90
N ASP A 473 -10.85 -13.55 -14.58
CA ASP A 473 -9.54 -13.39 -13.96
C ASP A 473 -9.36 -12.00 -13.36
N LEU A 474 -9.92 -10.96 -13.98
CA LEU A 474 -9.64 -9.55 -13.66
C LEU A 474 -10.83 -8.77 -13.08
N ALA A 475 -11.97 -9.43 -12.83
CA ALA A 475 -13.20 -8.80 -12.36
C ALA A 475 -13.05 -7.97 -11.08
N VAL A 476 -12.14 -8.37 -10.18
CA VAL A 476 -11.84 -7.66 -8.92
C VAL A 476 -11.35 -6.22 -9.13
N TYR A 477 -10.84 -5.90 -10.32
CA TYR A 477 -10.34 -4.55 -10.64
C TYR A 477 -11.39 -3.64 -11.29
N LEU A 478 -12.55 -4.16 -11.67
CA LEU A 478 -13.62 -3.37 -12.29
C LEU A 478 -14.03 -2.13 -11.45
N PRO A 479 -14.25 -2.24 -10.12
CA PRO A 479 -14.60 -1.08 -9.29
C PRO A 479 -13.60 0.08 -9.39
N ARG A 480 -12.30 -0.25 -9.47
CA ARG A 480 -11.22 0.73 -9.59
C ARG A 480 -11.25 1.44 -10.95
N VAL A 481 -11.49 0.71 -12.04
CA VAL A 481 -11.63 1.29 -13.39
C VAL A 481 -12.85 2.21 -13.48
N ILE A 482 -13.99 1.82 -12.88
CA ILE A 482 -15.20 2.65 -12.83
C ILE A 482 -14.95 3.97 -12.08
N ARG A 483 -14.29 3.89 -10.91
CA ARG A 483 -13.93 5.08 -10.11
C ARG A 483 -13.02 6.01 -10.91
N LEU A 484 -12.02 5.46 -11.60
CA LEU A 484 -11.10 6.21 -12.45
C LEU A 484 -11.83 6.98 -13.57
N ALA A 485 -12.74 6.30 -14.29
CA ALA A 485 -13.53 6.93 -15.36
C ALA A 485 -14.47 8.02 -14.81
N THR A 486 -15.09 7.77 -13.65
CA THR A 486 -16.03 8.70 -13.02
C THR A 486 -15.34 9.95 -12.47
N ALA A 487 -14.20 9.78 -11.77
CA ALA A 487 -13.42 10.88 -11.21
C ALA A 487 -12.83 11.81 -12.30
N CYS A 488 -12.60 11.28 -13.50
CA CYS A 488 -12.14 12.04 -14.67
C CYS A 488 -13.28 12.57 -15.56
N GLU A 489 -14.55 12.36 -15.20
CA GLU A 489 -15.72 12.78 -15.98
C GLU A 489 -15.80 12.16 -17.40
N ASP A 490 -15.15 11.01 -17.65
CA ASP A 490 -15.19 10.29 -18.94
C ASP A 490 -16.46 9.45 -19.07
N PHE A 491 -17.62 10.10 -18.99
CA PHE A 491 -18.93 9.45 -18.91
C PHE A 491 -19.28 8.62 -20.16
N ALA A 492 -18.75 8.96 -21.33
CA ALA A 492 -18.92 8.16 -22.55
C ALA A 492 -18.21 6.80 -22.45
N ASP A 493 -16.99 6.78 -21.89
CA ASP A 493 -16.24 5.54 -21.68
C ASP A 493 -16.83 4.72 -20.53
N LEU A 494 -17.30 5.40 -19.46
CA LEU A 494 -18.06 4.76 -18.39
C LEU A 494 -19.30 4.04 -18.91
N ARG A 495 -20.09 4.69 -19.78
CA ARG A 495 -21.27 4.10 -20.41
C ARG A 495 -20.90 2.85 -21.23
N ARG A 496 -19.85 2.94 -22.04
CA ARG A 496 -19.35 1.80 -22.84
C ARG A 496 -18.91 0.62 -21.98
N ILE A 497 -18.26 0.87 -20.84
CA ILE A 497 -17.88 -0.16 -19.87
C ILE A 497 -19.12 -0.86 -19.30
N ILE A 498 -20.14 -0.10 -18.90
CA ILE A 498 -21.39 -0.66 -18.35
C ILE A 498 -22.11 -1.52 -19.39
N GLU A 499 -22.23 -1.05 -20.63
CA GLU A 499 -22.87 -1.79 -21.71
C GLU A 499 -22.10 -3.06 -22.10
N ALA A 500 -20.77 -2.99 -22.17
CA ALA A 500 -19.93 -4.17 -22.40
C ALA A 500 -20.12 -5.22 -21.32
N LEU A 501 -20.22 -4.79 -20.05
CA LEU A 501 -20.46 -5.69 -18.94
C LEU A 501 -21.86 -6.31 -18.98
N GLN A 502 -22.90 -5.55 -19.37
CA GLN A 502 -24.25 -6.08 -19.56
C GLN A 502 -24.27 -7.18 -20.62
N ARG A 503 -23.58 -6.97 -21.76
CA ARG A 503 -23.41 -7.99 -22.80
C ARG A 503 -22.67 -9.22 -22.27
N LEU A 504 -21.57 -9.03 -21.53
CA LEU A 504 -20.83 -10.13 -20.93
C LEU A 504 -21.70 -10.95 -19.95
N CYS A 505 -22.50 -10.29 -19.12
CA CYS A 505 -23.44 -10.96 -18.21
C CYS A 505 -24.51 -11.78 -18.93
N HIS A 506 -24.88 -11.38 -20.15
CA HIS A 506 -25.80 -12.11 -21.02
C HIS A 506 -25.08 -13.30 -21.68
N GLN A 507 -23.87 -13.10 -22.22
CA GLN A 507 -23.02 -14.16 -22.75
C GLN A 507 -22.79 -15.28 -21.74
N VAL A 508 -22.42 -14.97 -20.49
CA VAL A 508 -22.25 -15.98 -19.43
C VAL A 508 -23.54 -16.77 -19.18
N GLN A 509 -24.70 -16.12 -19.26
CA GLN A 509 -25.98 -16.77 -19.01
C GLN A 509 -26.39 -17.73 -20.13
N GLU A 510 -26.13 -17.39 -21.39
CA GLU A 510 -26.58 -18.18 -22.54
C GLU A 510 -25.55 -19.21 -23.00
N GLN A 511 -24.26 -18.87 -22.89
CA GLN A 511 -23.16 -19.57 -23.56
C GLN A 511 -22.33 -20.44 -22.62
N CYS A 512 -22.50 -20.34 -21.30
CA CYS A 512 -21.70 -21.10 -20.33
C CYS A 512 -22.56 -22.02 -19.44
N ASP A 513 -21.97 -23.13 -19.03
CA ASP A 513 -22.46 -23.93 -17.91
C ASP A 513 -22.02 -23.31 -16.59
N ILE A 514 -22.95 -23.09 -15.66
CA ILE A 514 -22.65 -22.44 -14.38
C ILE A 514 -22.21 -23.49 -13.36
N VAL A 515 -21.04 -23.29 -12.77
CA VAL A 515 -20.45 -24.19 -11.77
C VAL A 515 -20.01 -23.40 -10.53
N VAL A 516 -20.18 -23.99 -9.35
CA VAL A 516 -19.67 -23.44 -8.08
C VAL A 516 -18.50 -24.31 -7.61
N LYS A 517 -17.37 -23.68 -7.28
CA LYS A 517 -16.20 -24.38 -6.75
C LYS A 517 -16.55 -25.07 -5.42
N ALA A 518 -16.01 -26.27 -5.21
CA ALA A 518 -16.19 -27.09 -4.00
C ALA A 518 -17.61 -27.64 -3.82
N TRP A 519 -18.38 -27.71 -4.92
CA TRP A 519 -19.68 -28.37 -4.93
C TRP A 519 -19.54 -29.86 -4.61
N PRO A 520 -20.40 -30.44 -3.75
CA PRO A 520 -20.38 -31.88 -3.46
C PRO A 520 -20.60 -32.74 -4.71
N GLU A 521 -19.81 -33.80 -4.88
CA GLU A 521 -20.00 -34.76 -5.97
C GLU A 521 -21.31 -35.55 -5.76
N GLY A 522 -22.13 -35.66 -6.81
CA GLY A 522 -23.40 -36.41 -6.77
C GLY A 522 -24.62 -35.63 -6.27
N GLU A 523 -24.47 -34.38 -5.84
CA GLU A 523 -25.61 -33.50 -5.52
C GLU A 523 -26.11 -32.73 -6.75
N ASP A 524 -27.42 -32.44 -6.78
CA ASP A 524 -28.05 -31.65 -7.84
C ASP A 524 -27.37 -30.29 -8.00
N ARG A 525 -27.13 -29.88 -9.25
CA ARG A 525 -26.47 -28.61 -9.53
C ARG A 525 -27.33 -27.43 -9.05
N PRO A 526 -26.70 -26.33 -8.58
CA PRO A 526 -27.45 -25.17 -8.11
C PRO A 526 -28.25 -24.54 -9.26
N ASN A 527 -29.41 -23.95 -8.93
CA ASN A 527 -30.24 -23.24 -9.90
C ASN A 527 -29.44 -22.09 -10.54
N ALA A 528 -29.04 -22.25 -11.80
CA ALA A 528 -28.18 -21.30 -12.50
C ALA A 528 -28.77 -19.89 -12.59
N ALA A 529 -30.08 -19.75 -12.77
CA ALA A 529 -30.75 -18.44 -12.84
C ALA A 529 -30.66 -17.70 -11.50
N GLN A 530 -30.88 -18.41 -10.38
CA GLN A 530 -30.73 -17.84 -9.04
C GLN A 530 -29.28 -17.43 -8.74
N MET A 531 -28.31 -18.29 -9.08
CA MET A 531 -26.89 -18.00 -8.91
C MET A 531 -26.47 -16.74 -9.68
N LEU A 532 -26.82 -16.69 -10.97
CA LEU A 532 -26.53 -15.55 -11.83
C LEU A 532 -27.22 -14.27 -11.37
N GLY A 533 -28.45 -14.35 -10.87
CA GLY A 533 -29.15 -13.22 -10.27
C GLY A 533 -28.38 -12.60 -9.09
N ARG A 534 -27.88 -13.44 -8.17
CA ARG A 534 -27.06 -12.99 -7.03
C ARG A 534 -25.74 -12.36 -7.46
N TRP A 535 -25.06 -12.99 -8.40
CA TRP A 535 -23.80 -12.46 -8.95
C TRP A 535 -24.00 -11.11 -9.64
N LYS A 536 -24.98 -11.01 -10.54
CA LYS A 536 -25.33 -9.78 -11.26
C LYS A 536 -25.75 -8.66 -10.29
N GLY A 537 -26.59 -8.97 -9.31
CA GLY A 537 -27.02 -8.01 -8.28
C GLY A 537 -25.84 -7.41 -7.51
N GLN A 538 -24.89 -8.25 -7.07
CA GLN A 538 -23.67 -7.79 -6.39
C GLN A 538 -22.78 -6.95 -7.32
N LEU A 539 -22.56 -7.42 -8.55
CA LEU A 539 -21.72 -6.76 -9.54
C LEU A 539 -22.21 -5.33 -9.83
N PHE A 540 -23.50 -5.16 -10.10
CA PHE A 540 -24.07 -3.84 -10.42
C PHE A 540 -24.29 -2.95 -9.19
N THR A 541 -24.45 -3.54 -8.00
CA THR A 541 -24.37 -2.78 -6.74
C THR A 541 -22.97 -2.18 -6.59
N SER A 542 -21.91 -2.96 -6.81
CA SER A 542 -20.53 -2.50 -6.71
C SER A 542 -20.20 -1.40 -7.74
N ILE A 543 -20.76 -1.48 -8.95
CA ILE A 543 -20.64 -0.42 -9.97
C ILE A 543 -21.30 0.86 -9.51
N ARG A 544 -22.56 0.80 -9.07
CA ARG A 544 -23.29 1.97 -8.57
C ARG A 544 -22.53 2.63 -7.40
N GLU A 545 -22.12 1.85 -6.41
CA GLU A 545 -21.33 2.34 -5.27
C GLU A 545 -20.01 2.97 -5.73
N SER A 546 -19.35 2.40 -6.75
CA SER A 546 -18.10 2.92 -7.31
C SER A 546 -18.28 4.24 -8.07
N ILE A 547 -19.38 4.39 -8.82
CA ILE A 547 -19.75 5.66 -9.46
C ILE A 547 -20.02 6.70 -8.37
N THR A 548 -20.88 6.36 -7.39
CA THR A 548 -21.22 7.26 -6.28
C THR A 548 -19.98 7.69 -5.50
N ALA A 549 -19.12 6.76 -5.10
CA ALA A 549 -17.93 7.06 -4.30
C ALA A 549 -16.93 8.00 -5.02
N ALA A 550 -16.86 7.93 -6.35
CA ALA A 550 -15.95 8.74 -7.17
C ALA A 550 -16.63 9.96 -7.83
N PHE A 551 -17.92 10.18 -7.62
CA PHE A 551 -18.65 11.22 -8.31
C PHE A 551 -18.15 12.62 -7.93
N PRO A 552 -17.80 13.50 -8.88
CA PRO A 552 -17.32 14.82 -8.52
C PRO A 552 -18.38 15.67 -7.80
N PRO A 553 -18.07 16.28 -6.63
CA PRO A 553 -18.97 17.19 -5.92
C PRO A 553 -19.43 18.38 -6.78
N ARG A 554 -18.62 18.72 -7.81
CA ARG A 554 -18.94 19.69 -8.85
C ARG A 554 -18.38 19.17 -10.17
N LEU A 555 -19.26 18.99 -11.15
CA LEU A 555 -18.88 18.65 -12.51
C LEU A 555 -18.42 19.89 -13.29
N SER A 556 -17.44 19.70 -14.17
CA SER A 556 -17.08 20.70 -15.18
C SER A 556 -18.24 20.96 -16.14
N LYS A 557 -18.16 22.05 -16.93
CA LYS A 557 -19.17 22.33 -17.97
C LYS A 557 -19.25 21.19 -18.99
N ALA A 558 -18.10 20.67 -19.42
CA ALA A 558 -18.02 19.53 -20.33
C ALA A 558 -18.57 18.25 -19.69
N GLY A 559 -18.25 17.99 -18.41
CA GLY A 559 -18.74 16.84 -17.67
C GLY A 559 -20.25 16.82 -17.50
N LYS A 560 -20.88 17.98 -17.22
CA LYS A 560 -22.35 18.08 -17.16
C LYS A 560 -23.00 17.70 -18.48
N GLN A 561 -22.46 18.20 -19.59
CA GLN A 561 -22.95 17.87 -20.94
C GLN A 561 -22.76 16.38 -21.23
N ALA A 562 -21.57 15.84 -20.98
CA ALA A 562 -21.27 14.42 -21.17
C ALA A 562 -22.17 13.52 -20.30
N TRP A 563 -22.43 13.90 -19.05
CA TRP A 563 -23.38 13.18 -18.20
C TRP A 563 -24.78 13.15 -18.82
N GLN A 564 -25.28 14.29 -19.25
CA GLN A 564 -26.61 14.38 -19.85
C GLN A 564 -26.73 13.55 -21.12
N THR A 565 -25.69 13.54 -21.96
CA THR A 565 -25.67 12.78 -23.22
C THR A 565 -25.58 11.27 -23.00
N TYR A 566 -24.75 10.79 -22.08
CA TYR A 566 -24.39 9.37 -22.00
C TYR A 566 -24.94 8.64 -20.77
N MET A 567 -25.21 9.34 -19.67
CA MET A 567 -25.50 8.71 -18.37
C MET A 567 -26.88 9.04 -17.80
N ALA A 568 -27.56 10.09 -18.27
CA ALA A 568 -28.85 10.50 -17.72
C ALA A 568 -29.96 9.42 -17.83
N ASN A 569 -29.88 8.55 -18.83
CA ASN A 569 -30.78 7.40 -19.02
C ASN A 569 -30.15 6.07 -18.62
N CYS A 570 -28.99 6.10 -17.95
CA CYS A 570 -28.23 4.89 -17.62
C CYS A 570 -28.70 4.27 -16.31
N HIS A 571 -29.67 3.37 -16.41
CA HIS A 571 -30.15 2.55 -15.30
C HIS A 571 -30.16 1.08 -15.72
N PRO A 572 -29.13 0.29 -15.33
CA PRO A 572 -29.09 -1.13 -15.62
C PRO A 572 -30.27 -1.85 -14.94
N ALA A 573 -31.32 -2.18 -15.71
CA ALA A 573 -32.51 -2.88 -15.22
C ALA A 573 -32.25 -4.39 -15.05
N ILE A 574 -31.39 -4.74 -14.09
CA ILE A 574 -30.91 -6.10 -13.87
C ILE A 574 -31.55 -6.75 -12.64
N ASP A 575 -31.82 -5.94 -11.62
CA ASP A 575 -32.51 -6.34 -10.40
C ASP A 575 -33.33 -5.14 -9.88
N LEU A 576 -34.48 -5.40 -9.28
CA LEU A 576 -35.39 -4.37 -8.78
C LEU A 576 -34.73 -3.53 -7.68
N ASN A 577 -33.96 -4.14 -6.78
CA ASN A 577 -33.30 -3.40 -5.71
C ASN A 577 -32.19 -2.49 -6.24
N VAL A 578 -31.40 -2.98 -7.21
CA VAL A 578 -30.36 -2.17 -7.86
C VAL A 578 -30.98 -0.99 -8.60
N PHE A 579 -32.11 -1.22 -9.29
CA PHE A 579 -32.83 -0.17 -9.98
C PHE A 579 -33.36 0.90 -9.01
N LEU A 580 -34.03 0.50 -7.94
CA LEU A 580 -34.58 1.42 -6.92
C LEU A 580 -33.49 2.22 -6.19
N ALA A 581 -32.31 1.61 -5.95
CA ALA A 581 -31.20 2.26 -5.27
C ALA A 581 -30.37 3.18 -6.17
N TRP A 582 -30.59 3.19 -7.49
CA TRP A 582 -29.81 3.97 -8.44
C TRP A 582 -30.21 5.46 -8.42
N PRO A 583 -29.30 6.39 -8.08
CA PRO A 583 -29.64 7.81 -8.07
C PRO A 583 -30.06 8.31 -9.47
N LEU A 584 -31.20 9.00 -9.54
CA LEU A 584 -31.80 9.47 -10.81
C LEU A 584 -31.27 10.83 -11.28
N SER A 585 -30.37 11.47 -10.52
CA SER A 585 -29.88 12.81 -10.86
C SER A 585 -28.44 13.03 -10.40
N ILE A 586 -27.77 13.99 -11.05
CA ILE A 586 -26.44 14.49 -10.65
C ILE A 586 -26.44 14.87 -9.16
N LYS A 587 -27.47 15.57 -8.70
CA LYS A 587 -27.58 15.99 -7.30
C LYS A 587 -27.69 14.79 -6.36
N GLY A 588 -28.43 13.75 -6.75
CA GLY A 588 -28.52 12.50 -6.00
C GLY A 588 -27.15 11.84 -5.81
N PHE A 589 -26.38 11.71 -6.89
CA PHE A 589 -25.01 11.20 -6.82
C PHE A 589 -24.09 12.06 -5.95
N GLN A 590 -24.17 13.39 -6.06
CA GLN A 590 -23.37 14.31 -5.25
C GLN A 590 -23.70 14.23 -3.75
N THR A 591 -24.99 14.12 -3.40
CA THR A 591 -25.41 13.95 -2.00
C THR A 591 -24.87 12.64 -1.43
N GLN A 592 -25.02 11.54 -2.16
CA GLN A 592 -24.51 10.24 -1.72
C GLN A 592 -22.98 10.20 -1.68
N GLN A 593 -22.30 10.87 -2.61
CA GLN A 593 -20.85 11.00 -2.56
C GLN A 593 -20.39 11.78 -1.33
N ALA A 594 -21.06 12.89 -0.98
CA ALA A 594 -20.75 13.66 0.22
C ALA A 594 -20.96 12.85 1.50
N ARG A 595 -22.03 12.04 1.56
CA ARG A 595 -22.29 11.07 2.63
C ARG A 595 -21.17 10.04 2.76
N LEU A 596 -20.78 9.39 1.67
CA LEU A 596 -19.66 8.44 1.69
C LEU A 596 -18.34 9.13 2.06
N PHE A 597 -18.14 10.39 1.65
CA PHE A 597 -16.94 11.14 1.98
C PHE A 597 -16.87 11.46 3.48
N SER A 598 -17.97 11.90 4.11
CA SER A 598 -17.99 12.22 5.54
C SER A 598 -17.70 11.02 6.44
N LEU A 599 -17.93 9.80 5.94
CA LEU A 599 -17.63 8.54 6.63
C LEU A 599 -16.30 7.92 6.18
N ASP A 600 -15.49 8.62 5.38
CA ASP A 600 -14.22 8.11 4.84
C ASP A 600 -14.37 6.81 4.03
N LEU A 601 -15.45 6.72 3.22
CA LEU A 601 -15.76 5.60 2.31
C LEU A 601 -15.69 5.99 0.83
N ALA A 602 -15.68 7.30 0.51
CA ALA A 602 -15.56 7.80 -0.86
C ALA A 602 -14.22 7.45 -1.52
N HIS A 603 -14.12 7.67 -2.83
CA HIS A 603 -12.89 7.47 -3.59
C HIS A 603 -11.74 8.32 -3.03
N MET A 604 -12.00 9.61 -2.81
CA MET A 604 -11.09 10.49 -2.07
C MET A 604 -11.23 10.25 -0.57
N PRO A 605 -10.10 10.09 0.16
CA PRO A 605 -10.15 9.87 1.60
C PRO A 605 -10.54 11.17 2.34
N PHE A 606 -11.28 11.03 3.44
CA PHE A 606 -11.81 12.14 4.21
C PHE A 606 -10.71 13.12 4.64
N ARG A 607 -9.55 12.60 5.08
CA ARG A 607 -8.39 13.39 5.53
C ARG A 607 -7.95 14.50 4.58
N PHE A 608 -8.19 14.37 3.27
CA PHE A 608 -7.80 15.39 2.31
C PHE A 608 -8.53 16.72 2.50
N ILE A 609 -9.70 16.74 3.15
CA ILE A 609 -10.41 18.00 3.46
C ILE A 609 -9.66 18.88 4.48
N GLY A 610 -8.75 18.28 5.26
CA GLY A 610 -7.95 18.97 6.25
C GLY A 610 -6.60 19.47 5.75
N LEU A 611 -6.12 18.97 4.61
CA LEU A 611 -4.81 19.34 4.07
C LEU A 611 -4.86 20.71 3.35
N PRO A 612 -3.72 21.44 3.29
CA PRO A 612 -3.61 22.64 2.46
C PRO A 612 -4.00 22.38 1.00
N LYS A 613 -4.67 23.35 0.36
CA LYS A 613 -5.25 23.17 -0.98
C LYS A 613 -4.21 22.93 -2.06
N GLU A 614 -3.00 23.44 -1.86
CA GLU A 614 -1.84 23.29 -2.73
C GLU A 614 -1.29 21.86 -2.70
N MET A 615 -1.57 21.10 -1.64
CA MET A 615 -1.04 19.75 -1.44
C MET A 615 -1.96 18.64 -1.94
N VAL A 616 -3.23 18.94 -2.23
CA VAL A 616 -4.18 17.93 -2.70
C VAL A 616 -5.10 18.52 -3.76
N ALA A 617 -5.30 17.74 -4.83
CA ALA A 617 -6.31 18.05 -5.82
C ALA A 617 -7.67 18.20 -5.13
N GLN A 618 -8.31 19.35 -5.31
CA GLN A 618 -9.60 19.65 -4.68
C GLN A 618 -10.78 18.90 -5.33
N ARG A 619 -10.52 18.25 -6.47
CA ARG A 619 -11.51 17.43 -7.16
C ARG A 619 -11.89 16.22 -6.30
N GLY A 620 -13.18 15.95 -6.17
CA GLY A 620 -13.68 14.86 -5.34
C GLY A 620 -13.82 15.20 -3.85
N ILE A 621 -13.42 16.41 -3.41
CA ILE A 621 -13.56 16.87 -2.02
C ILE A 621 -14.82 17.75 -1.89
N PRO A 622 -15.86 17.32 -1.15
CA PRO A 622 -17.04 18.13 -0.87
C PRO A 622 -16.73 19.36 -0.02
N ALA A 623 -17.69 20.28 0.08
CA ALA A 623 -17.57 21.43 0.97
C ALA A 623 -17.63 21.01 2.44
N LYS A 624 -16.82 21.63 3.33
CA LYS A 624 -16.81 21.31 4.77
C LYS A 624 -18.18 21.29 5.44
N LYS A 625 -19.11 22.15 4.99
CA LYS A 625 -20.50 22.21 5.50
C LYS A 625 -21.35 20.97 5.22
N SER A 626 -20.91 20.07 4.33
CA SER A 626 -21.61 18.81 4.03
C SER A 626 -21.15 17.65 4.89
N VAL A 627 -20.15 17.87 5.77
CA VAL A 627 -19.62 16.86 6.66
C VAL A 627 -20.54 16.70 7.88
N VAL A 628 -20.84 15.45 8.22
CA VAL A 628 -21.66 15.08 9.38
C VAL A 628 -20.79 15.05 10.65
N GLY A 629 -21.34 15.61 11.75
CA GLY A 629 -20.74 15.57 13.08
C GLY A 629 -20.90 14.22 13.77
N CYS A 630 -20.12 13.97 14.82
CA CYS A 630 -20.14 12.72 15.57
C CYS A 630 -20.44 13.00 17.05
N ASP A 631 -21.72 12.86 17.42
CA ASP A 631 -22.19 13.22 18.75
C ASP A 631 -21.97 12.10 19.78
N SER A 632 -22.04 10.84 19.35
CA SER A 632 -21.96 9.64 20.22
C SER A 632 -20.54 9.11 20.44
N ALA A 633 -19.51 9.78 19.94
CA ALA A 633 -18.13 9.28 20.04
C ALA A 633 -17.67 9.07 21.50
N ALA A 634 -18.18 9.88 22.43
CA ALA A 634 -17.85 9.82 23.85
C ALA A 634 -18.20 8.48 24.51
N ASP A 635 -19.32 7.88 24.10
CA ASP A 635 -19.79 6.61 24.66
C ASP A 635 -19.14 5.40 23.99
N LEU A 636 -18.62 5.59 22.77
CA LEU A 636 -18.11 4.51 21.91
C LEU A 636 -16.58 4.35 21.95
N LEU A 637 -15.83 5.37 22.38
CA LEU A 637 -14.37 5.36 22.28
C LEU A 637 -13.70 5.81 23.58
N PRO A 638 -12.49 5.30 23.89
CA PRO A 638 -11.73 5.77 25.06
C PRO A 638 -11.36 7.25 24.97
N ASP A 639 -11.25 7.92 26.12
CA ASP A 639 -10.88 9.34 26.22
C ASP A 639 -9.54 9.67 25.55
N SER A 640 -8.58 8.75 25.58
CA SER A 640 -7.29 8.90 24.91
C SER A 640 -7.43 9.05 23.39
N VAL A 641 -8.38 8.34 22.78
CA VAL A 641 -8.70 8.47 21.35
C VAL A 641 -9.43 9.79 21.10
N LEU A 642 -10.38 10.15 21.96
CA LEU A 642 -11.19 11.37 21.80
C LEU A 642 -10.38 12.65 21.96
N LYS A 643 -9.42 12.69 22.89
CA LYS A 643 -8.49 13.82 23.03
C LYS A 643 -7.77 14.06 21.71
N GLY A 644 -7.13 13.02 21.16
CA GLY A 644 -6.40 13.12 19.90
C GLY A 644 -7.28 13.50 18.70
N THR A 645 -8.47 12.91 18.56
CA THR A 645 -9.34 13.23 17.40
C THR A 645 -9.93 14.64 17.48
N ARG A 646 -10.27 15.15 18.68
CA ARG A 646 -10.71 16.53 18.88
C ARG A 646 -9.59 17.54 18.60
N THR A 647 -8.38 17.28 19.10
CA THR A 647 -7.19 18.11 18.80
C THR A 647 -6.94 18.15 17.29
N LEU A 648 -7.00 17.00 16.61
CA LEU A 648 -6.85 16.94 15.16
C LEU A 648 -7.97 17.71 14.44
N ALA A 649 -9.24 17.58 14.86
CA ALA A 649 -10.36 18.32 14.29
C ALA A 649 -10.14 19.84 14.34
N GLN A 650 -9.57 20.34 15.43
CA GLN A 650 -9.18 21.75 15.57
C GLN A 650 -8.05 22.13 14.61
N TRP A 651 -7.02 21.30 14.46
CA TRP A 651 -5.91 21.55 13.51
C TRP A 651 -6.42 21.69 12.07
N ILE A 652 -7.44 20.93 11.69
CA ILE A 652 -8.04 20.98 10.35
C ILE A 652 -9.23 21.96 10.25
N GLY A 653 -9.49 22.73 11.30
CA GLY A 653 -10.46 23.83 11.31
C GLY A 653 -11.93 23.41 11.36
N PHE A 654 -12.24 22.31 12.05
CA PHE A 654 -13.61 21.95 12.43
C PHE A 654 -13.88 22.36 13.88
N LYS A 655 -15.12 22.79 14.17
CA LYS A 655 -15.58 23.11 15.53
C LYS A 655 -16.06 21.84 16.23
N ASP A 656 -16.91 21.10 15.54
CA ASP A 656 -17.45 19.82 16.00
C ASP A 656 -16.58 18.66 15.49
N LEU A 657 -16.66 17.50 16.17
CA LEU A 657 -15.91 16.32 15.75
C LEU A 657 -16.55 15.71 14.49
N PRO A 658 -15.88 15.71 13.32
CA PRO A 658 -16.44 15.07 12.14
C PRO A 658 -16.35 13.54 12.25
N GLN A 659 -17.40 12.84 11.79
CA GLN A 659 -17.51 11.38 11.89
C GLN A 659 -16.38 10.61 11.19
N GLY A 660 -15.83 11.18 10.11
CA GLY A 660 -14.72 10.61 9.35
C GLY A 660 -13.35 10.60 10.06
N LEU A 661 -13.22 11.15 11.28
CA LEU A 661 -11.99 11.06 12.09
C LEU A 661 -11.95 9.85 13.04
N PRO A 662 -12.89 9.70 14.00
CA PRO A 662 -12.85 8.61 14.98
C PRO A 662 -12.90 7.23 14.33
N PHE A 663 -13.62 7.08 13.22
CA PHE A 663 -13.80 5.82 12.50
C PHE A 663 -13.15 5.82 11.11
N ALA A 664 -12.03 6.54 10.92
CA ALA A 664 -11.36 6.64 9.62
C ALA A 664 -10.86 5.27 9.09
N THR A 665 -11.08 5.00 7.81
CA THR A 665 -10.49 3.83 7.11
C THR A 665 -9.09 4.14 6.58
N ARG A 666 -8.87 5.39 6.18
CA ARG A 666 -7.65 5.95 5.59
C ARG A 666 -7.25 7.21 6.36
N PRO A 667 -6.85 7.08 7.63
CA PRO A 667 -6.46 8.20 8.48
C PRO A 667 -5.24 8.98 7.95
N PHE A 668 -5.02 10.18 8.50
CA PHE A 668 -3.80 10.96 8.26
C PHE A 668 -2.55 10.11 8.48
N ASN A 669 -1.57 10.26 7.58
CA ASN A 669 -0.26 9.68 7.79
C ASN A 669 0.64 10.61 8.62
N LEU A 670 1.71 10.07 9.19
CA LEU A 670 2.58 10.83 10.08
C LEU A 670 3.20 12.09 9.42
N PRO A 671 3.71 12.04 8.17
CA PRO A 671 4.17 13.24 7.46
C PRO A 671 3.12 14.36 7.38
N GLU A 672 1.86 14.00 7.16
CA GLU A 672 0.75 14.98 7.11
C GLU A 672 0.48 15.60 8.47
N LEU A 673 0.57 14.82 9.56
CA LEU A 673 0.38 15.34 10.92
C LEU A 673 1.45 16.39 11.27
N PHE A 674 2.71 16.18 10.87
CA PHE A 674 3.78 17.17 11.03
C PHE A 674 3.54 18.46 10.23
N ILE A 675 2.80 18.38 9.12
CA ILE A 675 2.43 19.56 8.33
C ILE A 675 1.28 20.33 8.96
N LEU A 676 0.31 19.61 9.55
CA LEU A 676 -0.89 20.19 10.17
C LEU A 676 -0.59 20.87 11.49
N ASN A 677 0.26 20.26 12.33
CA ASN A 677 0.69 20.89 13.58
C ASN A 677 1.73 21.98 13.29
N ARG A 678 1.34 23.25 13.45
CA ARG A 678 2.25 24.40 13.22
C ARG A 678 3.43 24.45 14.20
N GLN A 679 3.31 23.77 15.34
CA GLN A 679 4.31 23.69 16.39
C GLN A 679 4.81 22.25 16.59
N ALA A 680 4.77 21.42 15.54
CA ALA A 680 5.07 19.98 15.62
C ALA A 680 6.44 19.60 16.21
N TYR A 681 7.35 20.56 16.30
CA TYR A 681 8.72 20.39 16.79
C TYR A 681 8.98 21.11 18.12
N SER A 682 7.93 21.58 18.79
CA SER A 682 8.00 22.31 20.06
C SER A 682 7.52 21.42 21.19
N GLU A 683 8.21 21.49 22.33
CA GLU A 683 7.89 20.75 23.56
C GLU A 683 6.44 21.04 24.02
N VAL A 684 5.98 22.27 23.85
CA VAL A 684 4.62 22.73 24.20
C VAL A 684 3.49 21.90 23.57
N THR A 685 3.68 21.36 22.36
CA THR A 685 2.61 20.59 21.66
C THR A 685 2.94 19.11 21.51
N GLN A 686 3.94 18.63 22.26
CA GLN A 686 4.36 17.23 22.21
C GLN A 686 3.23 16.29 22.65
N ASP A 687 2.57 16.59 23.77
CA ASP A 687 1.43 15.81 24.28
C ASP A 687 0.26 15.76 23.29
N ASP A 688 -0.02 16.88 22.61
CA ASP A 688 -1.04 16.97 21.58
C ASP A 688 -0.67 16.10 20.38
N MET A 689 0.59 16.16 19.92
CA MET A 689 1.09 15.32 18.83
C MET A 689 1.04 13.83 19.21
N GLN A 690 1.44 13.46 20.42
CA GLN A 690 1.35 12.09 20.93
C GLN A 690 -0.09 11.59 20.96
N ALA A 691 -1.02 12.39 21.49
CA ALA A 691 -2.44 12.03 21.53
C ALA A 691 -3.03 11.87 20.12
N VAL A 692 -2.71 12.78 19.20
CA VAL A 692 -3.16 12.69 17.79
C VAL A 692 -2.57 11.46 17.10
N VAL A 693 -1.28 11.18 17.25
CA VAL A 693 -0.64 9.99 16.65
C VAL A 693 -1.22 8.71 17.23
N LEU A 694 -1.40 8.61 18.55
CA LEU A 694 -2.01 7.46 19.21
C LEU A 694 -3.43 7.22 18.70
N SER A 695 -4.27 8.27 18.71
CA SER A 695 -5.66 8.18 18.31
C SER A 695 -5.82 7.74 16.85
N VAL A 696 -4.96 8.20 15.94
CA VAL A 696 -5.11 8.01 14.48
C VAL A 696 -4.32 6.80 13.96
N ARG A 697 -3.19 6.47 14.58
CA ARG A 697 -2.26 5.43 14.12
C ARG A 697 -2.21 4.21 15.04
N GLY A 698 -2.63 4.35 16.29
CA GLY A 698 -2.54 3.30 17.31
C GLY A 698 -1.12 3.06 17.81
N PHE A 699 -0.23 4.04 17.69
CA PHE A 699 1.15 3.98 18.17
C PHE A 699 1.46 5.22 18.99
N GLU A 700 2.28 5.06 20.02
CA GLU A 700 2.79 6.16 20.81
C GLU A 700 4.02 6.77 20.13
N LEU A 701 4.07 8.09 20.11
CA LEU A 701 5.24 8.84 19.62
C LEU A 701 6.17 9.06 20.82
N GLY A 702 7.23 8.26 20.91
CA GLY A 702 8.13 8.24 22.07
C GLY A 702 9.15 9.38 22.09
N ASP A 703 10.11 9.30 23.00
CA ASP A 703 11.10 10.36 23.27
C ASP A 703 12.07 10.63 22.10
N LYS A 704 12.14 9.71 21.13
CA LYS A 704 12.88 9.89 19.87
C LYS A 704 12.11 10.73 18.84
N ALA A 705 11.03 11.40 19.24
CA ALA A 705 10.28 12.30 18.39
C ALA A 705 11.15 13.50 17.96
N PRO A 706 10.98 14.01 16.72
CA PRO A 706 11.67 15.22 16.30
C PRO A 706 11.30 16.46 17.13
N LEU A 707 12.29 17.16 17.68
CA LEU A 707 12.07 18.30 18.58
C LEU A 707 13.20 19.35 18.46
N PHE A 708 12.89 20.63 18.61
CA PHE A 708 13.90 21.66 18.85
C PHE A 708 14.47 21.55 20.26
N ASP A 709 15.79 21.60 20.38
CA ASP A 709 16.47 21.70 21.67
C ASP A 709 16.58 23.15 22.16
N LYS A 710 17.20 23.34 23.34
CA LYS A 710 17.40 24.65 23.98
C LYS A 710 18.32 25.60 23.19
N ASN A 711 19.05 25.09 22.21
CA ASN A 711 19.96 25.85 21.34
C ASN A 711 19.33 26.12 19.97
N ASP A 712 18.01 25.94 19.82
CA ASP A 712 17.27 26.07 18.57
C ASP A 712 17.75 25.11 17.46
N ILE A 713 18.31 23.95 17.81
CA ILE A 713 18.68 22.88 16.87
C ILE A 713 17.55 21.86 16.81
N LEU A 714 17.06 21.55 15.60
CA LEU A 714 16.06 20.51 15.39
C LEU A 714 16.72 19.12 15.47
N GLN A 715 16.46 18.40 16.55
CA GLN A 715 16.91 17.04 16.78
C GLN A 715 15.98 16.06 16.08
N ILE A 716 16.52 15.18 15.25
CA ILE A 716 15.79 14.15 14.48
C ILE A 716 16.54 12.82 14.64
N PRO A 717 16.25 12.06 15.71
CA PRO A 717 16.85 10.76 15.91
C PRO A 717 16.32 9.76 14.86
N ASP A 718 17.20 9.06 14.16
CA ASP A 718 16.84 8.03 13.19
C ASP A 718 17.57 6.68 13.42
N GLY A 719 18.41 6.61 14.46
CA GLY A 719 19.15 5.41 14.84
C GLY A 719 20.34 5.07 13.94
N VAL A 720 20.73 5.97 13.02
CA VAL A 720 21.83 5.71 12.07
C VAL A 720 22.98 6.70 12.29
N THR A 721 24.19 6.16 12.45
CA THR A 721 25.44 6.92 12.66
C THR A 721 26.51 6.50 11.64
N PRO A 722 26.26 6.65 10.32
CA PRO A 722 27.23 6.22 9.33
C PRO A 722 28.39 7.23 9.25
N ARG A 723 29.61 6.73 9.04
CA ARG A 723 30.80 7.59 8.82
C ARG A 723 30.66 8.45 7.55
N LYS A 724 30.08 7.85 6.51
CA LYS A 724 29.97 8.39 5.15
C LYS A 724 28.51 8.54 4.74
N TYR A 725 28.20 9.58 3.99
CA TYR A 725 26.86 9.87 3.51
C TYR A 725 26.85 10.03 1.99
N GLY A 726 26.11 9.18 1.29
CA GLY A 726 25.80 9.34 -0.13
C GLY A 726 24.72 10.41 -0.33
N ILE A 727 24.98 11.38 -1.20
CA ILE A 727 24.08 12.46 -1.56
C ILE A 727 23.89 12.44 -3.08
N ALA A 728 22.67 12.12 -3.51
CA ALA A 728 22.23 12.24 -4.89
C ALA A 728 21.89 13.71 -5.20
N VAL A 729 22.72 14.33 -6.03
CA VAL A 729 22.50 15.69 -6.55
C VAL A 729 21.89 15.58 -7.93
N SER A 730 20.73 16.20 -8.10
CA SER A 730 20.02 16.15 -9.38
C SER A 730 20.51 17.20 -10.37
N SER A 731 20.38 16.84 -11.64
CA SER A 731 20.40 17.73 -12.78
C SER A 731 18.97 17.72 -13.34
N TRP A 732 18.09 18.51 -12.73
CA TRP A 732 16.67 18.60 -13.04
C TRP A 732 16.34 19.96 -13.66
N GLN A 733 15.59 19.98 -14.77
CA GLN A 733 15.11 21.22 -15.38
C GLN A 733 13.62 21.47 -15.08
N THR A 734 13.33 22.65 -14.54
CA THR A 734 11.99 23.24 -14.55
C THR A 734 11.93 24.31 -15.64
N ASN A 735 10.97 24.19 -16.56
CA ASN A 735 10.87 25.14 -17.67
C ASN A 735 10.34 26.50 -17.17
N LEU A 736 10.81 27.59 -17.80
CA LEU A 736 10.35 28.95 -17.47
C LEU A 736 8.84 29.12 -17.69
N ASP A 737 8.26 28.43 -18.67
CA ASP A 737 6.81 28.43 -18.90
C ASP A 737 6.05 27.73 -17.77
N SER A 738 6.59 26.63 -17.22
CA SER A 738 6.04 25.96 -16.04
C SER A 738 6.10 26.86 -14.80
N TRP A 739 7.22 27.57 -14.63
CA TRP A 739 7.36 28.58 -13.57
C TRP A 739 6.34 29.72 -13.75
N THR A 740 6.20 30.25 -14.96
CA THR A 740 5.23 31.31 -15.28
C THR A 740 3.81 30.83 -14.98
N ALA A 741 3.46 29.61 -15.38
CA ALA A 741 2.17 29.02 -15.09
C ALA A 741 1.92 28.89 -13.58
N SER A 742 2.93 28.48 -12.80
CA SER A 742 2.83 28.39 -11.34
C SER A 742 2.59 29.76 -10.68
N VAL A 743 3.31 30.80 -11.12
CA VAL A 743 3.11 32.20 -10.69
C VAL A 743 1.70 32.70 -11.03
N MET A 744 1.22 32.40 -12.24
CA MET A 744 -0.07 32.85 -12.75
C MET A 744 -1.26 31.95 -12.33
N ARG A 745 -1.01 30.86 -11.58
CA ARG A 745 -2.00 29.82 -11.26
C ARG A 745 -2.68 29.19 -12.48
N MET A 746 -1.91 28.99 -13.54
CA MET A 746 -2.33 28.31 -14.76
C MET A 746 -1.88 26.84 -14.75
N PRO A 747 -2.54 25.96 -15.54
CA PRO A 747 -2.06 24.60 -15.75
C PRO A 747 -0.61 24.57 -16.27
N ASP A 748 0.18 23.61 -15.81
CA ASP A 748 1.55 23.43 -16.27
C ASP A 748 1.55 23.09 -17.78
N PRO A 749 2.20 23.89 -18.64
CA PRO A 749 2.27 23.64 -20.08
C PRO A 749 3.18 22.46 -20.44
N ASP A 750 4.05 22.02 -19.54
CA ASP A 750 4.95 20.89 -19.76
C ASP A 750 4.29 19.56 -19.39
N GLY A 751 3.59 18.97 -20.37
CA GLY A 751 2.91 17.68 -20.20
C GLY A 751 3.84 16.49 -19.88
N GLU A 752 5.14 16.62 -20.16
CA GLU A 752 6.13 15.55 -19.92
C GLU A 752 6.83 15.68 -18.56
N ARG A 753 6.68 16.80 -17.85
CA ARG A 753 7.40 17.08 -16.59
C ARG A 753 7.26 15.96 -15.58
N TYR A 754 6.04 15.49 -15.33
CA TYR A 754 5.79 14.39 -14.40
C TYR A 754 6.48 13.09 -14.82
N VAL A 755 6.46 12.78 -16.12
CA VAL A 755 7.10 11.58 -16.69
C VAL A 755 8.62 11.64 -16.57
N ARG A 756 9.22 12.81 -16.85
CA ARG A 756 10.67 13.02 -16.70
C ARG A 756 11.09 12.87 -15.25
N LEU A 757 10.31 13.44 -14.32
CA LEU A 757 10.57 13.33 -12.88
C LEU A 757 10.51 11.88 -12.40
N CYS A 758 9.44 11.14 -12.76
CA CYS A 758 9.34 9.71 -12.42
C CYS A 758 10.56 8.92 -12.91
N ARG A 759 11.04 9.18 -14.14
CA ARG A 759 12.22 8.52 -14.70
C ARG A 759 13.50 8.86 -13.93
N LEU A 760 13.69 10.12 -13.56
CA LEU A 760 14.84 10.54 -12.75
C LEU A 760 14.83 9.82 -11.40
N LEU A 761 13.68 9.79 -10.73
CA LEU A 761 13.49 9.14 -9.44
C LEU A 761 13.68 7.62 -9.52
N ASP A 762 13.22 6.97 -10.59
CA ASP A 762 13.46 5.56 -10.84
C ASP A 762 14.94 5.23 -10.92
N GLY A 763 15.75 6.10 -11.54
CA GLY A 763 17.21 5.94 -11.56
C GLY A 763 17.81 5.88 -10.16
N VAL A 764 17.37 6.76 -9.26
CA VAL A 764 17.82 6.80 -7.85
C VAL A 764 17.29 5.60 -7.06
N ILE A 765 16.04 5.20 -7.28
CA ILE A 765 15.39 4.07 -6.57
C ILE A 765 15.97 2.72 -7.00
N ALA A 766 16.33 2.57 -8.27
CA ALA A 766 16.88 1.34 -8.82
C ALA A 766 18.34 1.12 -8.38
N GLN A 767 19.13 2.19 -8.32
CA GLN A 767 20.55 2.14 -7.95
C GLN A 767 20.88 3.21 -6.90
N PRO A 768 20.45 3.01 -5.63
CA PRO A 768 20.63 4.03 -4.60
C PRO A 768 22.10 4.26 -4.23
N ARG A 769 22.99 3.24 -4.38
CA ARG A 769 24.43 3.30 -4.00
C ARG A 769 24.65 4.00 -2.65
N ASP A 770 23.95 3.54 -1.61
CA ASP A 770 24.00 4.10 -0.25
C ASP A 770 23.65 5.59 -0.13
N SER A 771 22.94 6.14 -1.13
CA SER A 771 22.38 7.50 -1.05
C SER A 771 21.38 7.58 0.09
N ARG A 772 21.66 8.47 1.05
CA ARG A 772 20.74 8.80 2.14
C ARG A 772 19.92 10.06 1.84
N TYR A 773 20.37 10.88 0.91
CA TYR A 773 19.70 12.13 0.54
C TYR A 773 19.60 12.27 -0.97
N LEU A 774 18.46 12.79 -1.43
CA LEU A 774 18.26 13.35 -2.77
C LEU A 774 17.97 14.84 -2.63
N ILE A 775 18.70 15.67 -3.36
CA ILE A 775 18.42 17.10 -3.49
C ILE A 775 17.92 17.47 -4.90
N LEU A 776 16.84 18.23 -4.95
CA LEU A 776 16.30 18.88 -6.15
C LEU A 776 16.42 20.42 -6.06
N PRO A 777 16.47 21.13 -7.19
CA PRO A 777 16.61 22.59 -7.24
C PRO A 777 15.48 23.38 -6.57
N GLU A 778 15.66 24.70 -6.49
CA GLU A 778 14.62 25.65 -6.07
C GLU A 778 13.39 25.56 -7.01
N LEU A 779 12.18 25.67 -6.46
CA LEU A 779 10.90 25.57 -7.20
C LEU A 779 10.73 24.29 -8.08
N ALA A 780 11.49 23.22 -7.81
CA ALA A 780 11.52 22.04 -8.66
C ALA A 780 10.20 21.25 -8.69
N LEU A 781 9.47 21.19 -7.56
CA LEU A 781 8.29 20.32 -7.41
C LEU A 781 7.00 21.08 -7.06
N PRO A 782 5.86 20.73 -7.69
CA PRO A 782 4.54 21.03 -7.15
C PRO A 782 4.31 20.39 -5.77
N ALA A 783 3.65 21.12 -4.87
CA ALA A 783 3.45 20.68 -3.48
C ALA A 783 2.64 19.37 -3.36
N HIS A 784 1.66 19.13 -4.22
CA HIS A 784 0.82 17.93 -4.18
C HIS A 784 1.54 16.64 -4.63
N TRP A 785 2.70 16.75 -5.28
CA TRP A 785 3.52 15.58 -5.62
C TRP A 785 4.40 15.11 -4.45
N PHE A 786 4.75 16.02 -3.54
CA PHE A 786 5.81 15.83 -2.55
C PHE A 786 5.64 14.60 -1.66
N ILE A 787 4.51 14.49 -0.94
CA ILE A 787 4.30 13.44 0.09
C ILE A 787 4.51 12.04 -0.49
N ARG A 788 3.99 11.77 -1.68
CA ARG A 788 4.08 10.45 -2.29
C ARG A 788 5.50 10.15 -2.75
N ILE A 789 6.16 11.12 -3.39
CA ILE A 789 7.56 10.97 -3.81
C ILE A 789 8.43 10.69 -2.59
N ALA A 790 8.28 11.48 -1.53
CA ALA A 790 9.01 11.32 -0.29
C ALA A 790 8.79 9.92 0.34
N ARG A 791 7.54 9.42 0.37
CA ARG A 791 7.24 8.06 0.87
C ARG A 791 7.81 6.96 -0.02
N LYS A 792 7.87 7.15 -1.34
CA LYS A 792 8.49 6.20 -2.28
C LYS A 792 10.01 6.12 -2.06
N LEU A 793 10.66 7.27 -1.89
CA LEU A 793 12.09 7.37 -1.57
C LEU A 793 12.41 6.79 -0.17
N GLN A 794 11.57 7.05 0.82
CA GLN A 794 11.73 6.51 2.18
C GLN A 794 11.70 4.97 2.22
N GLY A 795 10.94 4.33 1.31
CA GLY A 795 10.97 2.87 1.15
C GLY A 795 12.34 2.30 0.73
N ARG A 796 13.28 3.18 0.33
CA ARG A 796 14.69 2.88 0.04
C ARG A 796 15.67 3.56 1.01
N GLY A 797 15.18 4.17 2.08
CA GLY A 797 16.01 4.90 3.06
C GLY A 797 16.51 6.25 2.55
N ILE A 798 15.97 6.78 1.45
CA ILE A 798 16.38 8.06 0.87
C ILE A 798 15.48 9.18 1.41
N SER A 799 16.11 10.17 2.03
CA SER A 799 15.48 11.44 2.43
C SER A 799 15.44 12.42 1.26
N LEU A 800 14.42 13.27 1.19
CA LEU A 800 14.23 14.23 0.08
C LEU A 800 14.35 15.66 0.58
N ILE A 801 15.19 16.46 -0.07
CA ILE A 801 15.29 17.91 0.11
C ILE A 801 15.01 18.57 -1.24
N THR A 802 14.02 19.45 -1.32
CA THR A 802 13.60 20.04 -2.61
C THR A 802 12.98 21.41 -2.43
N GLY A 803 13.21 22.29 -3.40
CA GLY A 803 12.37 23.46 -3.57
C GLY A 803 10.95 23.06 -3.99
N ILE A 804 9.97 23.75 -3.43
CA ILE A 804 8.55 23.62 -3.80
C ILE A 804 8.15 24.88 -4.54
N GLU A 805 7.33 24.72 -5.58
CA GLU A 805 6.68 25.82 -6.28
C GLU A 805 5.99 26.80 -5.32
N TYR A 806 5.80 28.04 -5.77
CA TYR A 806 5.27 29.10 -4.93
C TYR A 806 3.95 28.71 -4.26
N LEU A 807 3.97 28.74 -2.92
CA LEU A 807 2.76 28.56 -2.14
C LEU A 807 2.04 29.90 -2.03
N HIS A 808 0.94 29.98 -2.77
CA HIS A 808 0.09 31.14 -2.80
C HIS A 808 -0.62 31.40 -1.47
N ALA A 809 -0.65 32.66 -1.05
CA ALA A 809 -1.31 33.12 0.16
C ALA A 809 -2.34 34.23 -0.16
N SER A 810 -3.04 34.70 0.87
CA SER A 810 -3.96 35.83 0.72
C SER A 810 -3.21 37.14 0.46
N LYS A 811 -3.93 38.16 -0.01
CA LYS A 811 -3.40 39.52 -0.27
C LYS A 811 -2.26 39.56 -1.29
N SER A 812 -2.38 38.81 -2.38
CA SER A 812 -1.39 38.76 -3.47
C SER A 812 0.02 38.42 -2.98
N ARG A 813 0.14 37.44 -2.08
CA ARG A 813 1.41 36.99 -1.54
C ARG A 813 1.76 35.58 -1.97
N VAL A 814 3.05 35.30 -2.05
CA VAL A 814 3.60 33.97 -2.28
C VAL A 814 4.71 33.65 -1.29
N ARG A 815 4.95 32.36 -1.09
CA ARG A 815 6.07 31.83 -0.31
C ARG A 815 6.92 30.95 -1.19
N ASN A 816 8.24 31.15 -1.14
CA ASN A 816 9.23 30.25 -1.72
C ASN A 816 9.77 29.37 -0.58
N GLN A 817 9.64 28.06 -0.71
CA GLN A 817 9.95 27.12 0.38
C GLN A 817 10.82 25.96 -0.09
N VAL A 818 11.67 25.49 0.82
CA VAL A 818 12.33 24.19 0.73
C VAL A 818 11.70 23.25 1.74
N TRP A 819 11.34 22.06 1.29
CA TRP A 819 10.79 21.00 2.12
C TRP A 819 11.80 19.86 2.24
N ALA A 820 12.02 19.41 3.48
CA ALA A 820 12.87 18.29 3.81
C ALA A 820 12.02 17.17 4.42
N ALA A 821 11.90 16.05 3.70
CA ALA A 821 11.31 14.82 4.21
C ALA A 821 12.42 13.93 4.74
N LEU A 822 12.50 13.79 6.07
CA LEU A 822 13.61 13.16 6.77
C LEU A 822 13.14 11.93 7.54
N SER A 823 13.99 10.90 7.60
CA SER A 823 13.68 9.70 8.35
C SER A 823 13.82 9.95 9.86
N HIS A 824 13.04 9.24 10.69
CA HIS A 824 13.19 9.30 12.13
C HIS A 824 12.69 8.01 12.79
N ASP A 825 13.07 7.78 14.04
CA ASP A 825 12.75 6.59 14.84
C ASP A 825 11.78 6.89 16.00
N GLY A 826 11.00 7.97 15.87
CA GLY A 826 10.08 8.44 16.94
C GLY A 826 8.96 7.44 17.27
N LEU A 827 8.65 6.52 16.37
CA LEU A 827 7.69 5.43 16.60
C LEU A 827 8.38 4.11 16.98
N GLY A 828 9.69 4.07 17.21
CA GLY A 828 10.46 2.83 17.41
C GLY A 828 10.66 2.00 16.13
N PHE A 829 10.33 2.57 14.97
CA PHE A 829 10.68 2.05 13.66
C PHE A 829 10.82 3.20 12.64
N PRO A 830 11.58 3.00 11.54
CA PRO A 830 11.82 4.02 10.53
C PRO A 830 10.52 4.63 9.98
N SER A 831 10.36 5.92 10.24
CA SER A 831 9.20 6.74 9.91
C SER A 831 9.66 8.04 9.23
N LEU A 832 8.72 8.86 8.75
CA LEU A 832 9.03 10.07 7.96
C LEU A 832 8.39 11.31 8.59
N MET A 833 9.17 12.37 8.75
CA MET A 833 8.76 13.71 9.18
C MET A 833 8.98 14.73 8.05
N ILE A 834 8.36 15.91 8.14
CA ILE A 834 8.49 16.96 7.12
C ILE A 834 8.82 18.30 7.75
N TYR A 835 10.04 18.77 7.53
CA TYR A 835 10.45 20.11 7.87
C TYR A 835 10.26 21.05 6.67
N ARG A 836 9.73 22.26 6.92
CA ARG A 836 9.50 23.30 5.90
C ARG A 836 10.25 24.56 6.29
N GLN A 837 11.01 25.12 5.36
CA GLN A 837 11.74 26.37 5.56
C GLN A 837 11.34 27.39 4.49
N ASP A 838 10.96 28.59 4.94
CA ASP A 838 10.69 29.72 4.08
C ASP A 838 11.99 30.45 3.69
N LYS A 839 12.05 30.86 2.42
CA LYS A 839 13.01 31.87 1.96
C LYS A 839 12.67 33.21 2.60
N GLN A 840 13.66 33.84 3.21
CA GLN A 840 13.44 35.04 4.03
C GLN A 840 13.29 36.31 3.20
N ARG A 841 13.98 36.39 2.05
CA ARG A 841 13.95 37.55 1.14
C ARG A 841 14.04 37.09 -0.31
N PRO A 842 13.27 37.71 -1.23
CA PRO A 842 13.35 37.35 -2.63
C PRO A 842 14.70 37.79 -3.22
N ALA A 843 15.13 37.12 -4.28
CA ALA A 843 16.16 37.69 -5.15
C ALA A 843 15.58 38.92 -5.89
N LEU A 844 16.42 39.90 -6.26
CA LEU A 844 15.94 41.13 -6.90
C LEU A 844 15.13 40.86 -8.19
N ARG A 845 15.62 39.95 -9.05
CA ARG A 845 14.91 39.56 -10.27
C ARG A 845 13.62 38.79 -9.97
N GLU A 846 13.64 37.94 -8.95
CA GLU A 846 12.46 37.18 -8.48
C GLU A 846 11.34 38.15 -8.04
N GLU A 847 11.69 39.16 -7.23
CA GLU A 847 10.76 40.19 -6.78
C GLU A 847 10.17 40.98 -7.95
N GLN A 848 11.02 41.46 -8.85
CA GLN A 848 10.60 42.23 -10.02
C GLN A 848 9.64 41.44 -10.92
N GLU A 849 9.95 40.17 -11.17
CA GLU A 849 9.16 39.34 -12.07
C GLU A 849 7.84 38.88 -11.44
N LEU A 850 7.81 38.56 -10.15
CA LEU A 850 6.57 38.28 -9.41
C LEU A 850 5.63 39.48 -9.44
N GLN A 851 6.17 40.69 -9.27
CA GLN A 851 5.39 41.92 -9.37
C GLN A 851 4.93 42.19 -10.80
N ARG A 852 5.79 41.98 -11.80
CA ARG A 852 5.50 42.22 -13.23
C ARG A 852 4.41 41.28 -13.77
N LEU A 853 4.49 39.99 -13.45
CA LEU A 853 3.60 38.97 -14.00
C LEU A 853 2.22 38.99 -13.34
N ALA A 854 2.18 39.08 -12.02
CA ALA A 854 0.96 38.84 -11.25
C ALA A 854 0.74 39.82 -10.08
N GLY A 855 1.57 40.85 -9.93
CA GLY A 855 1.49 41.80 -8.80
C GLY A 855 1.69 41.11 -7.45
N LEU A 856 2.55 40.09 -7.39
CA LEU A 856 2.76 39.25 -6.22
C LEU A 856 3.95 39.72 -5.38
N GLU A 857 3.77 39.70 -4.06
CA GLU A 857 4.83 39.95 -3.07
C GLU A 857 5.29 38.64 -2.42
N MET A 858 6.59 38.34 -2.43
CA MET A 858 7.13 37.18 -1.72
C MET A 858 7.41 37.52 -0.24
N LYS A 859 6.79 36.77 0.69
CA LYS A 859 7.03 36.93 2.13
C LYS A 859 7.04 35.59 2.88
N PRO A 860 7.97 35.36 3.81
CA PRO A 860 7.98 34.15 4.64
C PRO A 860 6.77 34.10 5.58
N ASP A 861 6.28 32.91 5.89
CA ASP A 861 5.30 32.67 6.96
C ASP A 861 6.01 32.59 8.32
N LYS A 862 7.14 31.87 8.37
CA LYS A 862 8.01 31.77 9.54
C LYS A 862 9.33 32.52 9.28
N ALA A 863 9.46 33.68 9.92
CA ALA A 863 10.69 34.45 9.87
C ALA A 863 11.77 33.88 10.81
N TRP A 864 13.03 33.93 10.39
CA TRP A 864 14.19 33.60 11.20
C TRP A 864 15.33 34.59 10.96
N LYS A 865 16.18 34.80 11.98
CA LYS A 865 17.34 35.72 11.91
C LYS A 865 18.63 34.99 11.58
N THR A 866 18.79 33.79 12.15
CA THR A 866 19.90 32.87 11.91
C THR A 866 19.37 31.65 11.16
N PRO A 867 20.13 31.10 10.22
CA PRO A 867 19.71 29.89 9.50
C PRO A 867 19.41 28.74 10.48
N PRO A 868 18.24 28.09 10.40
CA PRO A 868 17.91 26.97 11.26
C PRO A 868 18.87 25.79 11.08
N ILE A 869 19.26 25.14 12.17
CA ILE A 869 20.17 23.98 12.16
C ILE A 869 19.36 22.71 12.42
N ILE A 870 19.68 21.65 11.67
CA ILE A 870 19.03 20.34 11.75
C ILE A 870 20.08 19.28 12.08
N GLN A 871 19.83 18.49 13.12
CA GLN A 871 20.59 17.29 13.49
C GLN A 871 19.76 16.05 13.09
N HIS A 872 20.15 15.39 11.99
CA HIS A 872 19.47 14.18 11.50
C HIS A 872 20.34 12.93 11.66
N GLY A 873 20.05 12.15 12.70
CA GLY A 873 20.97 11.13 13.21
C GLY A 873 22.27 11.79 13.62
N ASP A 874 23.39 11.34 13.07
CA ASP A 874 24.70 11.97 13.28
C ASP A 874 25.03 13.11 12.30
N LEU A 875 24.26 13.35 11.23
CA LEU A 875 24.55 14.45 10.30
C LEU A 875 23.94 15.77 10.79
N ARG A 876 24.76 16.81 10.98
CA ARG A 876 24.29 18.17 11.26
C ARG A 876 24.39 19.05 10.01
N PHE A 877 23.26 19.59 9.58
CA PHE A 877 23.20 20.41 8.38
C PHE A 877 22.23 21.59 8.52
N THR A 878 22.31 22.49 7.54
CA THR A 878 21.35 23.59 7.36
C THR A 878 21.01 23.74 5.89
N MET A 879 20.03 24.58 5.58
CA MET A 879 19.56 24.85 4.22
C MET A 879 19.55 26.37 3.98
N LEU A 880 20.03 26.80 2.82
CA LEU A 880 19.87 28.18 2.34
C LEU A 880 19.27 28.14 0.93
N ILE A 881 18.38 29.07 0.62
CA ILE A 881 17.65 29.06 -0.66
C ILE A 881 18.26 30.11 -1.59
N CYS A 882 19.02 29.64 -2.60
CA CYS A 882 19.53 30.47 -3.69
C CYS A 882 20.26 31.74 -3.21
N SER A 883 19.66 32.91 -3.43
CA SER A 883 20.21 34.22 -3.06
C SER A 883 20.57 34.36 -1.58
N GLU A 884 20.01 33.54 -0.68
CA GLU A 884 20.38 33.54 0.74
C GLU A 884 21.86 33.18 0.97
N LEU A 885 22.47 32.37 0.08
CA LEU A 885 23.90 32.05 0.15
C LEU A 885 24.77 33.31 0.06
N THR A 886 24.31 34.37 -0.61
CA THR A 886 25.06 35.62 -0.77
C THR A 886 25.25 36.37 0.56
N ASN A 887 24.37 36.13 1.55
CA ASN A 887 24.41 36.79 2.84
C ASN A 887 25.56 36.27 3.70
N ILE A 888 26.62 37.08 3.83
CA ILE A 888 27.81 36.73 4.60
C ILE A 888 27.51 36.44 6.07
N ARG A 889 26.51 37.10 6.66
CA ARG A 889 26.12 36.85 8.06
C ARG A 889 25.59 35.44 8.24
N TYR A 890 24.79 34.95 7.30
CA TYR A 890 24.27 33.58 7.35
C TYR A 890 25.41 32.55 7.31
N ARG A 891 26.44 32.77 6.47
CA ARG A 891 27.62 31.88 6.44
C ARG A 891 28.44 31.99 7.73
N ALA A 892 28.66 33.19 8.24
CA ALA A 892 29.40 33.42 9.48
C ALA A 892 28.72 32.76 10.69
N ASP A 893 27.40 32.86 10.80
CA ASP A 893 26.62 32.28 11.90
C ASP A 893 26.70 30.73 11.93
N LEU A 894 27.07 30.10 10.81
CA LEU A 894 27.19 28.64 10.65
C LEU A 894 28.60 28.08 10.89
N ARG A 895 29.63 28.94 10.98
CA ARG A 895 31.03 28.51 11.17
C ARG A 895 31.16 27.58 12.37
N GLY A 896 31.70 26.39 12.15
CA GLY A 896 31.92 25.41 13.22
C GLY A 896 30.63 24.76 13.77
N LYS A 897 29.45 25.07 13.21
CA LYS A 897 28.17 24.55 13.70
C LYS A 897 27.51 23.49 12.84
N VAL A 898 27.93 23.32 11.58
CA VAL A 898 27.34 22.33 10.65
C VAL A 898 28.41 21.54 9.92
N ASP A 899 28.09 20.29 9.56
CA ASP A 899 28.94 19.46 8.70
C ASP A 899 28.67 19.72 7.22
N ALA A 900 27.42 20.06 6.91
CA ALA A 900 26.94 20.26 5.54
C ALA A 900 25.97 21.45 5.42
N LEU A 901 26.00 22.12 4.27
CA LEU A 901 25.04 23.14 3.87
C LEU A 901 24.39 22.72 2.54
N PHE A 902 23.07 22.54 2.53
CA PHE A 902 22.30 22.29 1.31
C PHE A 902 21.81 23.62 0.72
N VAL A 903 22.03 23.82 -0.58
CA VAL A 903 21.66 25.04 -1.30
C VAL A 903 20.91 24.65 -2.58
N PRO A 904 19.58 24.48 -2.53
CA PRO A 904 18.77 24.39 -3.74
C PRO A 904 18.65 25.78 -4.38
N GLU A 905 18.86 25.85 -5.69
CA GLU A 905 19.00 27.11 -6.42
C GLU A 905 18.25 27.05 -7.75
N TRP A 906 17.79 28.22 -8.20
CA TRP A 906 17.47 28.48 -9.59
C TRP A 906 18.13 29.79 -9.98
N ASN A 907 19.41 29.72 -10.33
CA ASN A 907 20.23 30.90 -10.56
C ASN A 907 21.06 30.83 -11.86
N PRO A 908 20.93 31.81 -12.76
CA PRO A 908 21.78 31.90 -13.96
C PRO A 908 23.20 32.41 -13.70
N ASP A 909 23.45 33.12 -12.58
CA ASP A 909 24.77 33.68 -12.25
C ASP A 909 25.69 32.62 -11.60
N THR A 910 26.18 31.69 -12.42
CA THR A 910 27.02 30.57 -11.96
C THR A 910 28.43 31.01 -11.55
N GLU A 911 28.97 32.09 -12.12
CA GLU A 911 30.33 32.55 -11.82
C GLU A 911 30.44 33.15 -10.42
N THR A 912 29.52 34.03 -10.04
CA THR A 912 29.49 34.59 -8.67
C THR A 912 29.23 33.49 -7.65
N PHE A 913 28.30 32.59 -7.93
CA PHE A 913 27.97 31.49 -7.03
C PHE A 913 29.12 30.48 -6.90
N ASN A 914 29.93 30.30 -7.96
CA ASN A 914 31.16 29.52 -7.88
C ASN A 914 32.12 30.09 -6.83
N ALA A 915 32.38 31.40 -6.84
CA ALA A 915 33.20 32.03 -5.80
C ALA A 915 32.57 31.91 -4.40
N LEU A 916 31.24 32.07 -4.29
CA LEU A 916 30.53 31.95 -3.02
C LEU A 916 30.60 30.55 -2.42
N VAL A 917 30.43 29.50 -3.23
CA VAL A 917 30.52 28.11 -2.78
C VAL A 917 31.93 27.75 -2.35
N GLU A 918 32.94 28.21 -3.09
CA GLU A 918 34.34 28.02 -2.71
C GLU A 918 34.69 28.72 -1.40
N SER A 919 34.24 29.96 -1.21
CA SER A 919 34.40 30.70 0.05
C SER A 919 33.64 30.02 1.18
N ALA A 920 32.37 29.67 0.98
CA ALA A 920 31.52 29.05 2.00
C ALA A 920 32.11 27.75 2.54
N ALA A 921 32.68 26.92 1.66
CA ALA A 921 33.33 25.66 2.06
C ALA A 921 34.47 25.91 3.05
N LEU A 922 35.19 27.02 2.95
CA LEU A 922 36.30 27.38 3.82
C LEU A 922 35.86 28.20 5.04
N ASP A 923 34.98 29.19 4.84
CA ASP A 923 34.48 30.10 5.89
C ASP A 923 33.70 29.36 6.98
N ILE A 924 32.88 28.40 6.55
CA ILE A 924 32.09 27.52 7.42
C ILE A 924 32.93 26.31 7.84
N HIS A 925 33.90 25.93 6.98
CA HIS A 925 34.66 24.69 7.03
C HIS A 925 33.75 23.46 6.96
N ALA A 926 32.88 23.39 5.95
CA ALA A 926 31.83 22.36 5.82
C ALA A 926 31.68 21.88 4.36
N TYR A 927 30.98 20.77 4.15
CA TYR A 927 30.56 20.35 2.81
C TYR A 927 29.45 21.27 2.30
N ILE A 928 29.59 21.82 1.09
CA ILE A 928 28.58 22.67 0.46
C ILE A 928 27.94 21.89 -0.69
N ILE A 929 26.65 21.58 -0.56
CA ILE A 929 25.86 20.83 -1.53
C ILE A 929 24.97 21.80 -2.29
N GLN A 930 25.44 22.24 -3.45
CA GLN A 930 24.72 23.14 -4.35
C GLN A 930 23.93 22.32 -5.37
N CYS A 931 22.64 22.61 -5.53
CA CYS A 931 21.78 21.97 -6.53
C CYS A 931 21.01 23.03 -7.30
N ASN A 932 21.51 23.39 -8.48
CA ASN A 932 20.93 24.40 -9.36
C ASN A 932 20.06 23.77 -10.45
N ASP A 933 19.18 24.55 -11.05
CA ASP A 933 18.38 24.12 -12.20
C ASP A 933 19.29 23.69 -13.37
N ARG A 934 18.96 22.56 -14.02
CA ARG A 934 19.76 21.98 -15.11
C ARG A 934 19.98 22.95 -16.28
N GLN A 935 19.06 23.87 -16.53
CA GLN A 935 19.21 24.86 -17.60
C GLN A 935 20.51 25.65 -17.46
N TYR A 936 20.91 25.99 -16.23
CA TYR A 936 22.13 26.74 -15.95
C TYR A 936 23.27 25.84 -15.46
N GLY A 937 22.94 24.73 -14.81
CA GLY A 937 23.91 23.76 -14.30
C GLY A 937 24.70 24.29 -13.11
N ASP A 938 25.91 23.74 -12.92
CA ASP A 938 26.83 24.02 -11.81
C ASP A 938 26.42 23.44 -10.45
N SER A 939 25.57 22.41 -10.44
CA SER A 939 25.28 21.62 -9.24
C SER A 939 26.53 20.86 -8.78
N ARG A 940 26.87 20.89 -7.49
CA ARG A 940 28.12 20.29 -6.98
C ARG A 940 28.07 19.94 -5.50
N ILE A 941 29.02 19.12 -5.09
CA ILE A 941 29.40 18.95 -3.69
C ILE A 941 30.83 19.46 -3.54
N ARG A 942 31.01 20.58 -2.82
CA ARG A 942 32.31 21.19 -2.52
C ARG A 942 32.73 20.82 -1.09
N ALA A 943 33.98 20.46 -0.92
CA ALA A 943 34.58 20.12 0.37
C ALA A 943 35.82 21.00 0.66
N PRO A 944 36.15 21.26 1.94
CA PRO A 944 37.32 22.05 2.32
C PRO A 944 38.65 21.28 2.20
N TYR A 945 38.80 20.41 1.19
CA TYR A 945 40.02 19.61 1.03
C TYR A 945 41.24 20.47 0.65
N LYS A 946 42.43 20.05 1.13
CA LYS A 946 43.70 20.67 0.77
C LYS A 946 43.99 20.51 -0.72
N ASP A 947 43.90 19.28 -1.21
CA ASP A 947 44.17 18.91 -2.60
C ASP A 947 43.04 19.39 -3.53
N SER A 948 43.39 20.16 -4.56
CA SER A 948 42.41 20.79 -5.47
C SER A 948 41.49 19.78 -6.15
N TRP A 949 42.01 18.64 -6.58
CA TRP A 949 41.26 17.58 -7.27
C TRP A 949 40.25 16.83 -6.40
N LYS A 950 40.35 16.97 -5.07
CA LYS A 950 39.36 16.41 -4.12
C LYS A 950 38.27 17.40 -3.74
N ARG A 951 38.48 18.71 -3.97
CA ARG A 951 37.58 19.76 -3.45
C ARG A 951 36.18 19.66 -4.04
N ASP A 952 36.06 19.45 -5.34
CA ASP A 952 34.78 19.12 -5.96
C ASP A 952 34.59 17.60 -5.91
N VAL A 953 33.86 17.12 -4.89
CA VAL A 953 33.49 15.70 -4.75
C VAL A 953 32.67 15.25 -5.95
N LEU A 954 31.80 16.13 -6.44
CA LEU A 954 31.20 16.06 -7.77
C LEU A 954 30.90 17.47 -8.26
N ARG A 955 30.86 17.67 -9.57
CA ARG A 955 30.38 18.89 -10.23
C ARG A 955 29.68 18.55 -11.54
N VAL A 956 28.50 19.14 -11.76
CA VAL A 956 27.61 18.87 -12.87
C VAL A 956 27.34 20.17 -13.62
N LYS A 957 27.73 20.25 -14.90
CA LYS A 957 27.61 21.48 -15.71
C LYS A 957 26.33 21.57 -16.57
N GLY A 958 25.41 20.59 -16.47
CA GLY A 958 24.15 20.57 -17.22
C GLY A 958 24.02 19.34 -18.15
N GLY A 959 23.26 19.49 -19.24
CA GLY A 959 22.98 18.44 -20.23
C GLY A 959 21.54 18.51 -20.76
N VAL A 960 21.15 17.62 -21.68
CA VAL A 960 19.77 17.56 -22.24
C VAL A 960 18.84 16.69 -21.41
N THR A 961 19.36 15.59 -20.87
CA THR A 961 18.56 14.63 -20.10
C THR A 961 18.58 15.01 -18.62
N ASP A 962 17.48 14.77 -17.92
CA ASP A 962 17.44 14.87 -16.46
C ASP A 962 18.08 13.61 -15.83
N TYR A 963 19.02 13.79 -14.90
CA TYR A 963 19.73 12.68 -14.22
C TYR A 963 20.14 13.05 -12.79
N CYS A 964 20.71 12.10 -12.05
CA CYS A 964 21.31 12.34 -10.74
C CYS A 964 22.74 11.81 -10.71
N VAL A 965 23.61 12.51 -9.98
CA VAL A 965 24.98 12.07 -9.68
C VAL A 965 25.11 11.95 -8.16
N ILE A 966 25.75 10.88 -7.70
CA ILE A 966 25.90 10.60 -6.27
C ILE A 966 27.33 10.96 -5.87
N GLY A 967 27.47 11.76 -4.81
CA GLY A 967 28.76 12.01 -4.15
C GLY A 967 28.72 11.60 -2.70
N GLU A 968 29.88 11.26 -2.17
CA GLU A 968 30.03 10.80 -0.80
C GLU A 968 30.76 11.85 0.05
N ILE A 969 30.22 12.15 1.22
CA ILE A 969 30.87 13.03 2.22
C ILE A 969 31.29 12.22 3.45
N ASP A 970 32.46 12.50 4.03
CA ASP A 970 33.00 11.83 5.22
C ASP A 970 33.01 12.81 6.40
N VAL A 971 31.92 12.81 7.15
CA VAL A 971 31.65 13.78 8.21
C VAL A 971 32.52 13.51 9.43
N GLN A 972 32.78 12.24 9.75
CA GLN A 972 33.60 11.87 10.89
C GLN A 972 35.05 12.36 10.71
N THR A 973 35.62 12.17 9.51
CA THR A 973 36.98 12.64 9.20
C THR A 973 37.06 14.17 9.23
N LEU A 974 36.02 14.87 8.75
CA LEU A 974 35.93 16.33 8.85
C LEU A 974 35.93 16.79 10.32
N ARG A 975 35.09 16.20 11.17
CA ARG A 975 35.00 16.57 12.59
C ARG A 975 36.28 16.27 13.37
N GLN A 976 36.94 15.14 13.09
CA GLN A 976 38.24 14.81 13.70
C GLN A 976 39.31 15.86 13.36
N PHE A 977 39.39 16.27 12.08
CA PHE A 977 40.30 17.33 11.66
C PHE A 977 39.99 18.66 12.37
N GLN A 978 38.70 19.01 12.46
CA GLN A 978 38.22 20.23 13.12
C GLN A 978 38.45 20.26 14.63
N SER A 979 38.49 19.09 15.29
CA SER A 979 38.63 18.96 16.75
C SER A 979 40.07 19.11 17.23
N SER A 980 41.03 19.15 16.30
CA SER A 980 42.44 19.28 16.64
C SER A 980 42.75 20.70 17.12
N HIS A 981 43.54 20.83 18.19
CA HIS A 981 43.94 22.14 18.71
C HIS A 981 44.61 23.02 17.63
N ARG A 982 45.44 22.40 16.77
CA ARG A 982 45.99 22.99 15.55
C ARG A 982 45.57 22.15 14.36
N SER A 983 45.20 22.77 13.24
CA SER A 983 44.83 22.04 12.03
C SER A 983 45.96 21.14 11.55
N PRO A 984 45.70 19.83 11.36
CA PRO A 984 46.67 18.92 10.76
C PRO A 984 47.08 19.33 9.34
N GLY A 985 48.20 18.78 8.85
CA GLY A 985 48.70 19.09 7.52
C GLY A 985 47.83 18.57 6.36
N THR A 986 46.96 17.59 6.61
CA THR A 986 46.07 16.88 5.67
C THR A 986 44.88 16.27 6.43
N PRO A 987 43.77 15.88 5.77
CA PRO A 987 43.48 16.03 4.34
C PRO A 987 42.79 17.35 3.98
N PHE A 988 42.33 18.12 4.96
CA PHE A 988 41.61 19.38 4.74
C PHE A 988 42.54 20.60 4.77
N LYS A 989 42.05 21.74 4.28
CA LYS A 989 42.68 23.04 4.49
C LYS A 989 42.63 23.39 6.00
N PRO A 990 43.53 24.26 6.49
CA PRO A 990 43.42 24.75 7.86
C PRO A 990 42.05 25.37 8.13
N VAL A 991 41.55 25.18 9.35
CA VAL A 991 40.32 25.83 9.80
C VAL A 991 40.52 27.35 9.83
N PRO A 992 39.49 28.17 9.57
CA PRO A 992 39.62 29.62 9.58
C PRO A 992 39.95 30.16 10.98
N ASP A 993 40.45 31.39 11.03
CA ASP A 993 40.72 32.07 12.29
C ASP A 993 39.46 32.16 13.18
N GLY A 994 39.64 31.98 14.49
CA GLY A 994 38.54 31.91 15.47
C GLY A 994 37.64 30.66 15.36
N PHE A 995 37.97 29.67 14.53
CA PHE A 995 37.13 28.48 14.37
C PHE A 995 37.00 27.66 15.66
N ASN A 996 38.07 27.51 16.44
CA ASN A 996 38.05 26.72 17.68
C ASN A 996 37.08 27.29 18.73
N ASP A 997 36.90 28.62 18.73
CA ASP A 997 35.95 29.32 19.61
C ASP A 997 34.51 29.19 19.09
N ALA A 998 34.33 29.11 17.77
CA ALA A 998 33.04 28.95 17.11
C ALA A 998 32.55 27.49 17.04
N MET A 999 33.45 26.51 17.13
CA MET A 999 33.14 25.09 16.97
C MET A 999 32.22 24.62 18.10
N ASP A 1000 31.04 24.13 17.71
CA ASP A 1000 30.08 23.57 18.65
C ASP A 1000 30.68 22.34 19.36
N TYR A 1001 30.60 22.35 20.69
CA TYR A 1001 31.13 21.28 21.54
C TYR A 1001 30.57 19.90 21.18
N GLN A 1002 29.29 19.82 20.82
CA GLN A 1002 28.64 18.55 20.46
C GLN A 1002 29.18 17.93 19.16
N ARG A 1003 29.92 18.69 18.35
CA ARG A 1003 30.57 18.20 17.12
C ARG A 1003 32.01 17.77 17.32
N LYS A 1004 32.60 17.99 18.51
CA LYS A 1004 33.99 17.62 18.78
C LYS A 1004 34.11 16.10 18.90
N VAL A 1005 35.14 15.55 18.24
CA VAL A 1005 35.44 14.12 18.22
C VAL A 1005 36.88 13.94 18.70
N LEU A 1006 37.11 12.95 19.56
CA LEU A 1006 38.45 12.63 20.03
C LEU A 1006 39.32 12.12 18.87
N PRO A 1007 40.62 12.51 18.80
CA PRO A 1007 41.54 11.93 17.84
C PRO A 1007 41.69 10.42 18.06
N THR A 1008 41.58 9.61 17.01
CA THR A 1008 41.98 8.20 17.05
C THR A 1008 43.50 8.09 16.99
N VAL A 1009 44.08 7.20 17.81
CA VAL A 1009 45.52 7.10 18.12
C VAL A 1009 46.43 6.92 16.89
N ASP A 1010 45.89 6.53 15.73
CA ASP A 1010 46.65 6.30 14.49
C ASP A 1010 46.94 7.56 13.65
N SER A 1011 46.86 8.77 14.23
CA SER A 1011 46.99 10.03 13.48
C SER A 1011 47.96 11.06 14.08
N VAL A 1012 49.11 10.59 14.58
CA VAL A 1012 50.28 11.43 14.91
C VAL A 1012 51.29 11.41 13.77
#